data_AF-A0A150PDU3-F1
#
_entry.id   AF-A0A150PDU3-F1
#
_cell.length_a   1.000
_cell.length_b   1.000
_cell.length_c   1.000
_cell.angle_alpha   90.00
_cell.angle_beta   90.00
_cell.angle_gamma   90.00
#
_symmetry.space_group_name_H-M   'P 1'
#
loop_
_entity.id
_entity.type
_entity.pdbx_description
1 polymer ?
#
loop_
_entity_poly.entity_id
_entity_poly.type
_entity_poly.pdbx_seq_one_letter_code
_entity_poly.pdbx_strand_id
1 'polypeptide(L)'
;MGSAHAAVYPASSSSGGPGVSGCTGSANCTNESWGVDLNDNTGFIWSVAGGAGGDADLYVKVAVLSQTRAMSLWLNGSQIAVVTSNATESPRPTGKELGPFPVTLQAGNNTVELRDTQGTAEFDVHSLRVEPTIAGDDELEIGLWRLMSRADRGTLSRDAITGQLVGADYSGDDHQHWRLVGVGASKYQFFHEETGQCLVASSGTTALGGCSGSAAEWTVETLRARTVERPALHRLRSNANSCAIPSGGAQPTLGTCDDSARWYLEPVGFGERLASVEFDFHGLLLVKPNTNVPGVTQGSLSTSVVDAVQVAFEERLAYWMDLITDGRVAWYGSSVVSNDPITSLSGSGNENYLPAAVHLQQDVQSFVPRGEYDTVQVFFTPGDSKPGGWGWGPGSNYESNYTMWTTVNGKNTVASEWLSTVNSEPVEVFIHEPMHGLDGFYEELGVPLPEGVLHGSEANRYVKSKTPGRSYLHWYRDYWLGTVIASDDTYRGFGPRAFAQITPRDYALSPAVDEYKIVQHTSGKCFVPQGGAMKPADDTPLVLSSNCSTLASSFRVLASGVLKHLPSGLCIHPNQGTAYNGVGLILNPYCGPEVRLSFDVTSGGSLQNSETGRCVHPEGGSATPAEGTNLIFHDGCDEERLRFNLVLQ
;
A
#
# COMPACT_ATOMS: atom_id res chain seq x y z
N MET A 1 21.05 -24.63 0.04
CA MET A 1 22.00 -24.23 1.08
C MET A 1 21.37 -23.05 1.80
N GLY A 2 21.41 -22.98 3.13
CA GLY A 2 20.61 -22.03 3.91
C GLY A 2 20.95 -20.59 3.54
N SER A 3 19.95 -19.82 3.10
CA SER A 3 20.11 -18.39 2.84
C SER A 3 20.37 -17.66 4.16
N ALA A 4 21.15 -16.59 4.08
CA ALA A 4 21.56 -15.83 5.24
C ALA A 4 20.36 -15.02 5.77
N HIS A 5 19.64 -15.60 6.73
CA HIS A 5 18.48 -14.99 7.39
C HIS A 5 18.88 -13.70 8.12
N ALA A 6 18.00 -12.69 8.09
CA ALA A 6 18.01 -11.61 9.06
C ALA A 6 17.78 -12.22 10.45
N ALA A 7 18.79 -12.15 11.32
CA ALA A 7 18.71 -12.72 12.66
C ALA A 7 18.27 -11.63 13.64
N VAL A 8 17.11 -11.84 14.27
CA VAL A 8 16.62 -10.96 15.34
C VAL A 8 17.01 -11.55 16.69
N TYR A 9 17.76 -10.77 17.46
CA TYR A 9 18.19 -11.07 18.82
C TYR A 9 17.40 -10.19 19.79
N PRO A 10 16.31 -10.68 20.39
CA PRO A 10 15.55 -9.92 21.38
C PRO A 10 16.36 -9.71 22.66
N ALA A 11 16.13 -8.59 23.34
CA ALA A 11 16.48 -8.43 24.74
C ALA A 11 15.44 -9.23 25.57
N SER A 12 15.89 -10.20 26.36
CA SER A 12 15.05 -11.29 26.91
C SER A 12 13.86 -10.83 27.75
N SER A 13 12.69 -11.46 27.58
CA SER A 13 11.46 -11.27 28.39
C SER A 13 11.34 -12.19 29.63
N SER A 14 12.43 -12.84 30.08
CA SER A 14 12.39 -13.67 31.29
C SER A 14 12.60 -12.82 32.56
N SER A 15 11.52 -12.65 33.32
CA SER A 15 11.42 -12.09 34.67
C SER A 15 12.67 -12.17 35.57
N GLY A 16 13.12 -11.03 36.11
CA GLY A 16 13.97 -10.94 37.30
C GLY A 16 14.90 -9.73 37.32
N GLY A 17 15.08 -9.11 38.51
CA GLY A 17 16.05 -8.04 38.78
C GLY A 17 17.52 -8.52 38.69
N PRO A 18 18.47 -7.93 39.45
CA PRO A 18 19.91 -7.93 39.15
C PRO A 18 20.42 -9.32 38.72
N GLY A 19 20.82 -9.45 37.44
CA GLY A 19 21.15 -10.74 36.80
C GLY A 19 20.55 -10.97 35.40
N VAL A 20 20.00 -9.95 34.74
CA VAL A 20 19.49 -10.04 33.36
C VAL A 20 20.62 -10.50 32.41
N SER A 21 20.41 -11.61 31.72
CA SER A 21 21.38 -12.16 30.76
C SER A 21 21.59 -11.18 29.61
N GLY A 22 22.84 -10.74 29.42
CA GLY A 22 23.19 -9.72 28.44
C GLY A 22 23.38 -8.32 29.02
N CYS A 23 23.17 -8.10 30.32
CA CYS A 23 23.47 -6.79 30.92
C CYS A 23 24.95 -6.61 31.25
N THR A 24 25.47 -5.44 30.92
CA THR A 24 26.85 -5.01 31.20
C THR A 24 26.85 -3.71 32.02
N GLY A 25 27.94 -3.41 32.74
CA GLY A 25 28.00 -2.24 33.64
C GLY A 25 27.40 -2.48 35.03
N SER A 26 26.99 -1.41 35.72
CA SER A 26 26.49 -1.45 37.11
C SER A 26 25.06 -2.02 37.22
N ALA A 27 24.88 -3.31 36.94
CA ALA A 27 23.81 -4.24 37.37
C ALA A 27 22.32 -3.81 37.43
N ASN A 28 21.93 -2.59 37.02
CA ASN A 28 20.60 -2.00 37.19
C ASN A 28 19.73 -2.12 35.92
N CYS A 29 19.81 -3.24 35.22
CA CYS A 29 18.84 -3.55 34.18
C CYS A 29 17.51 -4.01 34.76
N THR A 30 16.40 -3.45 34.29
CA THR A 30 15.05 -3.90 34.63
C THR A 30 14.41 -4.54 33.41
N ASN A 31 13.97 -5.79 33.55
CA ASN A 31 13.22 -6.45 32.48
C ASN A 31 11.78 -5.91 32.46
N GLU A 32 11.33 -5.50 31.28
CA GLU A 32 10.02 -4.94 31.01
C GLU A 32 9.25 -5.85 30.06
N SER A 33 7.92 -5.71 29.98
CA SER A 33 7.11 -6.57 29.09
C SER A 33 7.41 -6.38 27.59
N TRP A 34 8.19 -5.37 27.23
CA TRP A 34 8.48 -4.93 25.86
C TRP A 34 9.98 -4.79 25.57
N GLY A 35 10.87 -5.03 26.54
CA GLY A 35 12.32 -4.89 26.37
C GLY A 35 13.08 -4.90 27.70
N VAL A 36 14.31 -4.39 27.70
CA VAL A 36 15.12 -4.20 28.91
C VAL A 36 15.38 -2.71 29.08
N ASP A 37 14.92 -2.18 30.21
CA ASP A 37 15.21 -0.83 30.67
C ASP A 37 16.64 -0.81 31.26
N LEU A 38 17.51 -0.05 30.62
CA LEU A 38 18.90 0.11 31.02
C LEU A 38 18.98 1.35 31.93
N ASN A 39 19.52 1.21 33.14
CA ASN A 39 19.73 2.32 34.09
C ASN A 39 21.15 2.37 34.63
N ASP A 40 21.62 3.58 34.99
CA ASP A 40 22.84 3.83 35.77
C ASP A 40 24.15 3.28 35.13
N ASN A 41 24.54 3.83 33.99
CA ASN A 41 25.66 3.40 33.14
C ASN A 41 25.63 1.89 32.78
N THR A 42 24.45 1.30 32.61
CA THR A 42 24.34 -0.07 32.09
C THR A 42 24.39 -0.11 30.57
N GLY A 43 24.76 -1.28 30.08
CA GLY A 43 24.76 -1.62 28.67
C GLY A 43 24.07 -2.94 28.44
N PHE A 44 23.84 -3.26 27.17
CA PHE A 44 23.28 -4.54 26.78
C PHE A 44 24.13 -5.17 25.68
N ILE A 45 24.52 -6.42 25.88
CA ILE A 45 25.36 -7.22 24.99
C ILE A 45 24.57 -8.42 24.45
N TRP A 46 24.60 -8.57 23.13
CA TRP A 46 24.11 -9.73 22.39
C TRP A 46 25.26 -10.62 21.95
N SER A 47 25.06 -11.94 22.00
CA SER A 47 25.90 -12.90 21.29
C SER A 47 25.30 -13.15 19.91
N VAL A 48 26.00 -12.69 18.88
CA VAL A 48 25.56 -12.75 17.48
C VAL A 48 26.33 -13.87 16.76
N ALA A 49 25.60 -14.75 16.09
CA ALA A 49 26.21 -15.78 15.26
C ALA A 49 26.67 -15.16 13.93
N GLY A 50 27.97 -15.14 13.67
CA GLY A 50 28.56 -14.62 12.43
C GLY A 50 28.72 -15.67 11.33
N GLY A 51 28.45 -16.95 11.59
CA GLY A 51 28.60 -18.01 10.59
C GLY A 51 30.03 -18.09 10.06
N ALA A 52 30.21 -17.89 8.75
CA ALA A 52 31.52 -17.82 8.09
C ALA A 52 32.21 -16.44 8.19
N GLY A 53 31.56 -15.44 8.80
CA GLY A 53 31.95 -14.02 8.76
C GLY A 53 31.43 -13.33 7.50
N GLY A 54 31.58 -12.01 7.42
CA GLY A 54 31.13 -11.21 6.27
C GLY A 54 30.57 -9.85 6.66
N ASP A 55 30.29 -9.01 5.66
CA ASP A 55 29.68 -7.72 5.89
C ASP A 55 28.22 -7.88 6.35
N ALA A 56 27.80 -7.03 7.29
CA ALA A 56 26.49 -7.04 7.91
C ALA A 56 26.01 -5.61 8.21
N ASP A 57 24.71 -5.37 8.15
CA ASP A 57 24.06 -4.18 8.65
C ASP A 57 23.37 -4.50 9.98
N LEU A 58 23.70 -3.71 11.00
CA LEU A 58 23.04 -3.80 12.30
C LEU A 58 21.91 -2.77 12.38
N TYR A 59 20.79 -3.21 12.94
CA TYR A 59 19.66 -2.36 13.28
C TYR A 59 19.29 -2.58 14.74
N VAL A 60 19.19 -1.50 15.50
CA VAL A 60 18.92 -1.58 16.94
C VAL A 60 17.59 -0.91 17.22
N LYS A 61 16.65 -1.66 17.81
CA LYS A 61 15.36 -1.12 18.22
C LYS A 61 15.44 -0.65 19.67
N VAL A 62 15.26 0.65 19.85
CA VAL A 62 15.35 1.33 21.16
C VAL A 62 14.09 2.14 21.44
N ALA A 63 13.77 2.32 22.70
CA ALA A 63 12.77 3.26 23.19
C ALA A 63 13.41 4.28 24.15
N VAL A 64 12.83 5.48 24.18
CA VAL A 64 13.31 6.61 24.96
C VAL A 64 12.14 7.18 25.77
N LEU A 65 12.28 7.19 27.09
CA LEU A 65 11.27 7.73 27.99
C LEU A 65 11.15 9.27 27.90
N SER A 66 12.28 9.98 27.89
CA SER A 66 12.31 11.45 27.84
C SER A 66 13.68 11.97 27.43
N GLN A 67 13.73 13.22 26.93
CA GLN A 67 14.93 13.91 26.44
C GLN A 67 15.59 13.21 25.25
N THR A 68 16.67 13.78 24.73
CA THR A 68 17.54 13.12 23.75
C THR A 68 18.56 12.27 24.50
N ARG A 69 18.70 11.01 24.09
CA ARG A 69 19.62 10.02 24.65
C ARG A 69 20.59 9.56 23.57
N ALA A 70 21.79 9.20 23.97
CA ALA A 70 22.83 8.67 23.11
C ALA A 70 23.58 7.51 23.78
N MET A 71 23.82 6.43 23.04
CA MET A 71 24.66 5.32 23.48
C MET A 71 25.61 4.92 22.36
N SER A 72 26.81 4.51 22.74
CA SER A 72 27.78 3.96 21.79
C SER A 72 27.43 2.50 21.44
N LEU A 73 27.45 2.17 20.15
CA LEU A 73 27.31 0.81 19.64
C LEU A 73 28.70 0.22 19.38
N TRP A 74 28.92 -1.00 19.84
CA TRP A 74 30.19 -1.70 19.79
C TRP A 74 30.06 -3.08 19.14
N LEU A 75 31.06 -3.49 18.37
CA LEU A 75 31.23 -4.83 17.83
C LEU A 75 32.58 -5.39 18.28
N ASN A 76 32.59 -6.58 18.87
CA ASN A 76 33.79 -7.29 19.35
C ASN A 76 34.75 -6.38 20.16
N GLY A 77 34.17 -5.54 21.03
CA GLY A 77 34.93 -4.63 21.89
C GLY A 77 35.47 -3.38 21.21
N SER A 78 35.12 -3.12 19.94
CA SER A 78 35.43 -1.86 19.22
C SER A 78 34.17 -1.02 18.97
N GLN A 79 34.24 0.29 19.20
CA GLN A 79 33.12 1.19 18.96
C GLN A 79 32.92 1.38 17.45
N ILE A 80 31.69 1.20 16.98
CA ILE A 80 31.33 1.32 15.56
C ILE A 80 30.44 2.53 15.27
N ALA A 81 29.58 2.93 16.21
CA ALA A 81 28.69 4.07 16.03
C ALA A 81 28.30 4.71 17.37
N VAL A 82 27.61 5.86 17.31
CA VAL A 82 26.85 6.43 18.42
C VAL A 82 25.39 6.53 17.97
N VAL A 83 24.52 5.79 18.64
CA VAL A 83 23.07 5.78 18.41
C VAL A 83 22.48 6.92 19.22
N THR A 84 21.72 7.81 18.58
CA THR A 84 21.07 8.96 19.23
C THR A 84 19.59 8.98 18.88
N SER A 85 18.71 9.16 19.86
CA SER A 85 17.26 9.29 19.63
C SER A 85 16.59 10.09 20.76
N ASN A 86 15.30 10.38 20.65
CA ASN A 86 14.50 11.08 21.65
C ASN A 86 13.09 10.47 21.78
N ALA A 87 12.33 10.89 22.80
CA ALA A 87 11.00 10.33 23.10
C ALA A 87 9.93 10.58 22.03
N THR A 88 10.12 11.51 21.09
CA THR A 88 9.24 11.69 19.94
C THR A 88 9.57 10.72 18.81
N GLU A 89 10.86 10.47 18.58
CA GLU A 89 11.33 9.60 17.50
C GLU A 89 11.26 8.11 17.86
N SER A 90 11.55 7.75 19.11
CA SER A 90 11.55 6.38 19.63
C SER A 90 10.72 6.31 20.91
N PRO A 91 9.39 6.49 20.87
CA PRO A 91 8.56 6.59 22.08
C PRO A 91 8.52 5.27 22.87
N ARG A 92 8.63 5.34 24.21
CA ARG A 92 8.33 4.19 25.10
C ARG A 92 6.81 3.96 25.15
N PRO A 93 6.31 2.70 25.08
CA PRO A 93 7.04 1.44 25.07
C PRO A 93 7.26 0.84 23.67
N THR A 94 6.92 1.52 22.58
CA THR A 94 6.93 0.92 21.22
C THR A 94 8.31 0.92 20.57
N GLY A 95 9.11 1.95 20.85
CA GLY A 95 10.44 2.17 20.31
C GLY A 95 10.46 2.42 18.80
N LYS A 96 11.65 2.69 18.28
CA LYS A 96 11.92 2.76 16.83
C LYS A 96 13.23 2.05 16.54
N GLU A 97 13.29 1.41 15.39
CA GLU A 97 14.51 0.78 14.91
C GLU A 97 15.43 1.81 14.24
N LEU A 98 16.70 1.78 14.61
CA LEU A 98 17.73 2.71 14.17
C LEU A 98 18.85 1.93 13.47
N GLY A 99 19.28 2.43 12.31
CA GLY A 99 20.23 1.79 11.40
C GLY A 99 19.97 2.26 9.96
N PRO A 100 20.61 1.65 8.95
CA PRO A 100 21.61 0.59 9.07
C PRO A 100 22.94 1.10 9.65
N PHE A 101 23.61 0.26 10.44
CA PHE A 101 25.00 0.44 10.86
C PHE A 101 25.87 -0.65 10.20
N PRO A 102 26.61 -0.32 9.13
CA PRO A 102 27.43 -1.29 8.42
C PRO A 102 28.60 -1.77 9.27
N VAL A 103 28.85 -3.08 9.28
CA VAL A 103 29.90 -3.76 10.02
C VAL A 103 30.45 -4.96 9.24
N THR A 104 31.55 -5.53 9.72
CA THR A 104 32.07 -6.83 9.24
C THR A 104 32.14 -7.81 10.41
N LEU A 105 31.35 -8.87 10.36
CA LEU A 105 31.32 -9.94 11.37
C LEU A 105 32.49 -10.91 11.16
N GLN A 106 33.06 -11.39 12.27
CA GLN A 106 34.04 -12.47 12.27
C GLN A 106 33.32 -13.83 12.15
N ALA A 107 34.01 -14.83 11.62
CA ALA A 107 33.53 -16.20 11.62
C ALA A 107 33.30 -16.72 13.05
N GLY A 108 32.25 -17.52 13.27
CA GLY A 108 31.87 -18.01 14.59
C GLY A 108 30.97 -17.04 15.35
N ASN A 109 31.29 -16.73 16.61
CA ASN A 109 30.48 -15.85 17.46
C ASN A 109 31.08 -14.45 17.56
N ASN A 110 30.21 -13.46 17.49
CA ASN A 110 30.51 -12.04 17.66
C ASN A 110 29.75 -11.50 18.88
N THR A 111 30.24 -10.40 19.44
CA THR A 111 29.52 -9.66 20.49
C THR A 111 29.14 -8.28 19.98
N VAL A 112 27.85 -7.95 20.03
CA VAL A 112 27.35 -6.59 19.75
C VAL A 112 26.87 -5.99 21.06
N GLU A 113 27.27 -4.77 21.39
CA GLU A 113 26.97 -4.15 22.67
C GLU A 113 26.57 -2.69 22.54
N LEU A 114 25.48 -2.28 23.20
CA LEU A 114 25.22 -0.87 23.50
C LEU A 114 25.82 -0.51 24.85
N ARG A 115 26.59 0.57 24.90
CA ARG A 115 27.21 1.11 26.12
C ARG A 115 26.85 2.58 26.30
N ASP A 116 26.48 2.97 27.52
CA ASP A 116 26.40 4.39 27.88
C ASP A 116 27.81 4.95 28.16
N THR A 117 28.52 5.29 27.09
CA THR A 117 29.77 6.07 27.18
C THR A 117 29.53 7.56 26.97
N GLN A 118 28.29 7.96 26.67
CA GLN A 118 27.94 9.34 26.34
C GLN A 118 27.43 10.11 27.55
N GLY A 119 27.08 9.42 28.64
CA GLY A 119 26.69 10.01 29.92
C GLY A 119 25.34 10.73 29.85
N THR A 120 24.49 10.37 28.89
CA THR A 120 23.18 11.01 28.67
C THR A 120 22.03 10.27 29.34
N ALA A 121 22.31 9.25 30.17
CA ALA A 121 21.36 8.20 30.56
C ALA A 121 20.88 7.37 29.36
N GLU A 122 20.38 6.17 29.64
CA GLU A 122 20.32 5.07 28.67
C GLU A 122 19.01 4.95 27.87
N PHE A 123 19.07 4.11 26.83
CA PHE A 123 17.92 3.62 26.08
C PHE A 123 17.25 2.46 26.80
N ASP A 124 15.95 2.30 26.58
CA ASP A 124 15.34 0.99 26.72
C ASP A 124 15.60 0.18 25.44
N VAL A 125 16.06 -1.06 25.57
CA VAL A 125 16.47 -1.90 24.43
C VAL A 125 15.45 -3.00 24.18
N HIS A 126 15.00 -3.12 22.93
CA HIS A 126 14.05 -4.17 22.53
C HIS A 126 14.75 -5.34 21.87
N SER A 127 15.53 -5.05 20.83
CA SER A 127 16.13 -6.07 19.98
C SER A 127 17.25 -5.52 19.12
N LEU A 128 18.14 -6.43 18.71
CA LEU A 128 19.10 -6.23 17.65
C LEU A 128 18.68 -7.07 16.45
N ARG A 129 18.58 -6.47 15.27
CA ARG A 129 18.42 -7.18 14.00
C ARG A 129 19.73 -7.08 13.23
N VAL A 130 20.24 -8.23 12.80
CA VAL A 130 21.48 -8.34 12.03
C VAL A 130 21.10 -8.85 10.66
N GLU A 131 21.34 -8.03 9.65
CA GLU A 131 21.22 -8.43 8.27
C GLU A 131 22.61 -8.60 7.70
N PRO A 132 22.94 -9.72 7.04
CA PRO A 132 24.11 -9.75 6.18
C PRO A 132 23.99 -8.61 5.17
N THR A 133 25.00 -7.75 5.07
CA THR A 133 25.14 -6.83 3.95
C THR A 133 25.46 -7.77 2.83
N ILE A 134 24.51 -7.97 1.91
CA ILE A 134 24.60 -9.01 0.89
C ILE A 134 25.75 -8.64 -0.07
N ALA A 135 26.95 -9.03 0.33
CA ALA A 135 28.17 -9.04 -0.44
C ALA A 135 28.62 -10.50 -0.44
N GLY A 136 27.97 -11.34 -1.24
CA GLY A 136 28.46 -12.72 -1.38
C GLY A 136 27.58 -13.74 -2.08
N ASP A 137 26.26 -13.59 -2.09
CA ASP A 137 25.37 -14.34 -2.98
C ASP A 137 24.67 -13.28 -3.85
N ASP A 138 24.80 -13.35 -5.17
CA ASP A 138 24.12 -12.39 -6.03
C ASP A 138 22.61 -12.41 -5.73
N GLU A 139 21.96 -11.26 -5.53
CA GLU A 139 20.49 -11.15 -5.37
C GLU A 139 19.77 -12.00 -6.41
N LEU A 140 20.33 -12.06 -7.62
CA LEU A 140 19.87 -12.85 -8.75
C LEU A 140 19.74 -14.35 -8.44
N GLU A 141 20.52 -14.91 -7.52
CA GLU A 141 20.44 -16.33 -7.16
C GLU A 141 19.31 -16.66 -6.17
N ILE A 142 18.57 -15.65 -5.70
CA ILE A 142 17.50 -15.83 -4.72
C ILE A 142 16.13 -15.81 -5.39
N GLY A 143 15.42 -16.93 -5.26
CA GLY A 143 14.04 -17.11 -5.68
C GLY A 143 13.84 -17.18 -7.19
N LEU A 144 12.66 -16.76 -7.62
CA LEU A 144 12.25 -16.77 -9.02
C LEU A 144 12.34 -15.37 -9.63
N TRP A 145 12.59 -15.34 -10.93
CA TRP A 145 12.74 -14.11 -11.71
C TRP A 145 11.86 -14.13 -12.95
N ARG A 146 11.34 -12.94 -13.27
CA ARG A 146 10.66 -12.63 -14.53
C ARG A 146 11.63 -11.84 -15.41
N LEU A 147 11.86 -12.33 -16.63
CA LEU A 147 12.63 -11.60 -17.64
C LEU A 147 11.68 -10.82 -18.53
N MET A 148 11.74 -9.49 -18.47
CA MET A 148 10.83 -8.61 -19.19
C MET A 148 11.60 -7.70 -20.13
N SER A 149 11.16 -7.65 -21.38
CA SER A 149 11.76 -6.83 -22.44
C SER A 149 11.54 -5.35 -22.16
N ARG A 150 12.60 -4.53 -22.25
CA ARG A 150 12.45 -3.07 -22.16
C ARG A 150 11.70 -2.48 -23.36
N ALA A 151 11.81 -3.10 -24.53
CA ALA A 151 11.29 -2.53 -25.77
C ALA A 151 9.76 -2.51 -25.82
N ASP A 152 9.11 -3.56 -25.31
CA ASP A 152 7.67 -3.78 -25.45
C ASP A 152 6.99 -4.24 -24.14
N ARG A 153 7.75 -4.37 -23.04
CA ARG A 153 7.27 -4.86 -21.74
C ARG A 153 6.78 -6.32 -21.77
N GLY A 154 7.08 -7.07 -22.83
CA GLY A 154 6.75 -8.49 -22.93
C GLY A 154 7.63 -9.36 -22.05
N THR A 155 7.03 -10.36 -21.40
CA THR A 155 7.73 -11.35 -20.56
C THR A 155 8.26 -12.49 -21.41
N LEU A 156 9.52 -12.86 -21.22
CA LEU A 156 10.10 -14.05 -21.86
C LEU A 156 9.40 -15.31 -21.32
N SER A 157 8.66 -15.95 -22.20
CA SER A 157 7.72 -17.03 -21.89
C SER A 157 7.96 -18.21 -22.82
N ARG A 158 7.75 -19.42 -22.32
CA ARG A 158 7.61 -20.60 -23.18
C ARG A 158 6.19 -20.67 -23.74
N ASP A 159 6.06 -20.66 -25.06
CA ASP A 159 4.78 -20.90 -25.71
C ASP A 159 4.35 -22.36 -25.52
N ALA A 160 3.15 -22.57 -24.97
CA ALA A 160 2.68 -23.89 -24.58
C ALA A 160 2.45 -24.85 -25.78
N ILE A 161 2.22 -24.31 -26.99
CA ILE A 161 1.90 -25.09 -28.19
C ILE A 161 3.17 -25.47 -28.95
N THR A 162 4.02 -24.48 -29.22
CA THR A 162 5.23 -24.63 -30.04
C THR A 162 6.46 -24.99 -29.21
N GLY A 163 6.44 -24.73 -27.90
CA GLY A 163 7.59 -24.87 -27.00
C GLY A 163 8.69 -23.83 -27.22
N GLN A 164 8.48 -22.87 -28.13
CA GLN A 164 9.44 -21.79 -28.39
C GLN A 164 9.40 -20.74 -27.29
N LEU A 165 10.52 -20.04 -27.10
CA LEU A 165 10.56 -18.85 -26.27
C LEU A 165 10.02 -17.66 -27.06
N VAL A 166 9.12 -16.88 -26.45
CA VAL A 166 8.44 -15.73 -27.03
C VAL A 166 8.27 -14.62 -26.00
N GLY A 167 7.98 -13.39 -26.44
CA GLY A 167 7.49 -12.34 -25.55
C GLY A 167 5.96 -12.45 -25.39
N ALA A 168 5.45 -12.48 -24.16
CA ALA A 168 4.01 -12.55 -23.89
C ALA A 168 3.60 -11.66 -22.71
N ASP A 169 2.30 -11.39 -22.59
CA ASP A 169 1.75 -10.76 -21.40
C ASP A 169 1.96 -11.67 -20.18
N TYR A 170 2.09 -11.08 -19.00
CA TYR A 170 2.43 -11.80 -17.79
C TYR A 170 1.20 -12.43 -17.16
N SER A 171 1.21 -13.76 -17.05
CA SER A 171 0.18 -14.56 -16.39
C SER A 171 0.61 -15.07 -15.02
N GLY A 172 1.87 -14.89 -14.62
CA GLY A 172 2.38 -15.37 -13.33
C GLY A 172 2.50 -16.88 -13.23
N ASP A 173 2.50 -17.57 -14.37
CA ASP A 173 2.64 -19.02 -14.48
C ASP A 173 4.11 -19.46 -14.59
N ASP A 174 4.39 -20.71 -14.22
CA ASP A 174 5.75 -21.27 -14.16
C ASP A 174 6.47 -21.25 -15.54
N HIS A 175 5.73 -21.17 -16.65
CA HIS A 175 6.28 -21.06 -18.00
C HIS A 175 6.89 -19.67 -18.32
N GLN A 176 6.86 -18.75 -17.35
CA GLN A 176 7.42 -17.39 -17.44
C GLN A 176 8.46 -17.11 -16.36
N HIS A 177 8.76 -18.10 -15.52
CA HIS A 177 9.61 -17.94 -14.34
C HIS A 177 10.95 -18.64 -14.50
N TRP A 178 11.98 -18.00 -13.95
CA TRP A 178 13.37 -18.41 -14.13
C TRP A 178 14.12 -18.40 -12.80
N ARG A 179 14.84 -19.47 -12.48
CA ARG A 179 15.83 -19.49 -11.40
C ARG A 179 17.21 -19.22 -11.98
N LEU A 180 17.98 -18.35 -11.37
CA LEU A 180 19.34 -18.07 -11.81
C LEU A 180 20.31 -18.80 -10.89
N VAL A 181 21.32 -19.44 -11.48
CA VAL A 181 22.39 -20.12 -10.74
C VAL A 181 23.71 -19.51 -11.16
N GLY A 182 24.48 -19.04 -10.18
CA GLY A 182 25.81 -18.49 -10.40
C GLY A 182 26.78 -19.55 -10.90
N VAL A 183 27.49 -19.22 -11.99
CA VAL A 183 28.57 -20.05 -12.56
C VAL A 183 29.88 -19.28 -12.75
N GLY A 184 29.92 -18.04 -12.27
CA GLY A 184 31.09 -17.16 -12.29
C GLY A 184 30.72 -15.72 -11.99
N ALA A 185 31.72 -14.83 -11.96
CA ALA A 185 31.50 -13.41 -11.70
C ALA A 185 30.50 -12.81 -12.72
N SER A 186 29.35 -12.36 -12.22
CA SER A 186 28.24 -11.82 -13.02
C SER A 186 27.77 -12.77 -14.14
N LYS A 187 27.96 -14.07 -13.95
CA LYS A 187 27.64 -15.08 -14.97
C LYS A 187 26.67 -16.11 -14.40
N TYR A 188 25.55 -16.31 -15.09
CA TYR A 188 24.43 -17.12 -14.64
C TYR A 188 23.96 -18.11 -15.68
N GLN A 189 23.38 -19.19 -15.19
CA GLN A 189 22.49 -20.07 -15.95
C GLN A 189 21.04 -19.76 -15.55
N PHE A 190 20.16 -19.58 -16.53
CA PHE A 190 18.75 -19.28 -16.31
C PHE A 190 17.93 -20.55 -16.49
N PHE A 191 17.52 -21.17 -15.40
CA PHE A 191 16.70 -22.39 -15.35
C PHE A 191 15.22 -22.02 -15.46
N HIS A 192 14.54 -22.59 -16.44
CA HIS A 192 13.12 -22.40 -16.66
C HIS A 192 12.29 -23.28 -15.72
N GLU A 193 11.38 -22.71 -14.94
CA GLU A 193 10.72 -23.41 -13.83
C GLU A 193 9.86 -24.59 -14.32
N GLU A 194 9.09 -24.43 -15.39
CA GLU A 194 8.21 -25.51 -15.90
C GLU A 194 9.00 -26.71 -16.47
N THR A 195 10.15 -26.47 -17.12
CA THR A 195 10.83 -27.50 -17.92
C THR A 195 12.13 -28.00 -17.32
N GLY A 196 12.72 -27.27 -16.37
CA GLY A 196 14.06 -27.53 -15.84
C GLY A 196 15.19 -27.33 -16.86
N GLN A 197 14.90 -26.80 -18.05
CA GLN A 197 15.88 -26.51 -19.10
C GLN A 197 16.48 -25.11 -18.91
N CYS A 198 17.62 -24.85 -19.54
CA CYS A 198 18.26 -23.54 -19.47
C CYS A 198 18.02 -22.69 -20.71
N LEU A 199 18.01 -21.36 -20.52
CA LEU A 199 18.15 -20.41 -21.61
C LEU A 199 19.51 -20.61 -22.29
N VAL A 200 19.52 -20.97 -23.57
CA VAL A 200 20.76 -21.18 -24.33
C VAL A 200 20.83 -20.27 -25.55
N ALA A 201 22.04 -19.79 -25.85
CA ALA A 201 22.37 -19.15 -27.10
C ALA A 201 22.53 -20.21 -28.20
N SER A 202 21.64 -20.24 -29.20
CA SER A 202 21.64 -21.26 -30.25
C SER A 202 21.31 -20.68 -31.62
N SER A 203 22.17 -20.92 -32.62
CA SER A 203 21.88 -20.65 -34.04
C SER A 203 21.34 -19.24 -34.36
N GLY A 204 21.86 -18.21 -33.68
CA GLY A 204 21.42 -16.82 -33.87
C GLY A 204 20.17 -16.42 -33.10
N THR A 205 19.61 -17.30 -32.26
CA THR A 205 18.45 -17.04 -31.39
C THR A 205 18.69 -17.53 -29.96
N THR A 206 17.72 -17.28 -29.08
CA THR A 206 17.65 -17.92 -27.76
C THR A 206 16.69 -19.09 -27.77
N ALA A 207 17.04 -20.19 -27.12
CA ALA A 207 16.17 -21.38 -27.02
C ALA A 207 16.23 -21.99 -25.61
N LEU A 208 15.37 -22.98 -25.36
CA LEU A 208 15.50 -23.87 -24.21
C LEU A 208 16.40 -25.06 -24.58
N GLY A 209 17.38 -25.37 -23.73
CA GLY A 209 18.35 -26.42 -23.97
C GLY A 209 18.93 -27.03 -22.70
N GLY A 210 19.93 -27.89 -22.85
CA GLY A 210 20.66 -28.46 -21.73
C GLY A 210 21.41 -27.38 -20.94
N CYS A 211 21.44 -27.51 -19.62
CA CYS A 211 22.13 -26.59 -18.73
C CYS A 211 23.65 -26.81 -18.66
N SER A 212 24.17 -27.89 -19.25
CA SER A 212 25.60 -28.14 -19.34
C SER A 212 26.20 -27.55 -20.61
N GLY A 213 27.16 -26.62 -20.46
CA GLY A 213 27.96 -26.08 -21.55
C GLY A 213 27.92 -24.56 -21.70
N SER A 214 28.88 -24.02 -22.43
CA SER A 214 29.12 -22.58 -22.57
C SER A 214 28.00 -21.82 -23.27
N ALA A 215 27.06 -22.50 -23.95
CA ALA A 215 25.90 -21.89 -24.58
C ALA A 215 24.79 -21.53 -23.58
N ALA A 216 24.76 -22.16 -22.40
CA ALA A 216 23.80 -21.89 -21.32
C ALA A 216 24.26 -20.79 -20.36
N GLU A 217 25.49 -20.32 -20.49
CA GLU A 217 26.09 -19.32 -19.62
C GLU A 217 25.91 -17.91 -20.19
N TRP A 218 25.38 -17.02 -19.36
CA TRP A 218 25.12 -15.64 -19.70
C TRP A 218 25.81 -14.70 -18.73
N THR A 219 26.60 -13.78 -19.24
CA THR A 219 27.05 -12.63 -18.45
C THR A 219 25.89 -11.65 -18.32
N VAL A 220 25.46 -11.37 -17.09
CA VAL A 220 24.40 -10.40 -16.79
C VAL A 220 25.06 -9.06 -16.46
N GLU A 221 25.00 -8.14 -17.41
CA GLU A 221 25.57 -6.81 -17.27
C GLU A 221 24.53 -5.85 -16.70
N THR A 222 24.79 -5.30 -15.52
CA THR A 222 23.93 -4.26 -14.94
C THR A 222 24.25 -2.91 -15.58
N LEU A 223 23.33 -2.41 -16.40
CA LEU A 223 23.42 -1.11 -17.08
C LEU A 223 22.90 0.03 -16.21
N ARG A 224 21.94 -0.27 -15.31
CA ARG A 224 21.36 0.65 -14.34
C ARG A 224 20.98 -0.14 -13.09
N ALA A 225 21.33 0.36 -11.90
CA ALA A 225 20.91 -0.23 -10.64
C ALA A 225 19.42 0.02 -10.35
N ARG A 226 18.80 -0.86 -9.55
CA ARG A 226 17.44 -0.69 -9.02
C ARG A 226 17.39 0.52 -8.08
N THR A 227 16.27 1.23 -8.10
CA THR A 227 15.94 2.28 -7.12
C THR A 227 14.46 2.12 -6.72
N VAL A 228 14.02 2.86 -5.70
CA VAL A 228 12.59 2.90 -5.31
C VAL A 228 11.68 3.36 -6.47
N GLU A 229 12.18 4.15 -7.42
CA GLU A 229 11.39 4.69 -8.52
C GLU A 229 11.52 3.91 -9.83
N ARG A 230 12.59 3.13 -10.00
CA ARG A 230 12.96 2.55 -11.29
C ARG A 230 13.57 1.16 -11.17
N PRO A 231 13.23 0.24 -12.11
CA PRO A 231 13.81 -1.08 -12.14
C PRO A 231 15.29 -1.08 -12.51
N ALA A 232 16.00 -2.12 -12.05
CA ALA A 232 17.33 -2.41 -12.56
C ALA A 232 17.24 -2.74 -14.05
N LEU A 233 18.27 -2.35 -14.81
CA LEU A 233 18.32 -2.60 -16.23
C LEU A 233 19.54 -3.44 -16.55
N HIS A 234 19.31 -4.53 -17.26
CA HIS A 234 20.32 -5.52 -17.54
C HIS A 234 20.48 -5.79 -19.04
N ARG A 235 21.57 -6.46 -19.36
CA ARG A 235 21.83 -7.05 -20.67
C ARG A 235 22.41 -8.44 -20.48
N LEU A 236 21.88 -9.42 -21.22
CA LEU A 236 22.37 -10.79 -21.20
C LEU A 236 23.33 -11.01 -22.37
N ARG A 237 24.62 -11.20 -22.09
CA ARG A 237 25.67 -11.46 -23.08
C ARG A 237 26.10 -12.93 -23.04
N SER A 238 26.03 -13.60 -24.19
CA SER A 238 26.53 -14.96 -24.37
C SER A 238 28.06 -15.01 -24.39
N ASN A 239 28.65 -16.19 -24.19
CA ASN A 239 30.10 -16.41 -24.34
C ASN A 239 30.64 -16.11 -25.76
N ALA A 240 29.78 -16.08 -26.78
CA ALA A 240 30.15 -15.68 -28.15
C ALA A 240 30.14 -14.15 -28.35
N ASN A 241 29.96 -13.36 -27.28
CA ASN A 241 29.85 -11.90 -27.27
C ASN A 241 28.63 -11.32 -28.02
N SER A 242 27.64 -12.15 -28.35
CA SER A 242 26.32 -11.70 -28.80
C SER A 242 25.38 -11.54 -27.62
N CYS A 243 24.48 -10.55 -27.67
CA CYS A 243 23.48 -10.31 -26.64
C CYS A 243 22.09 -10.79 -27.05
N ALA A 244 21.28 -11.20 -26.07
CA ALA A 244 19.88 -11.54 -26.27
C ALA A 244 19.06 -10.28 -26.55
N ILE A 245 18.40 -10.22 -27.71
CA ILE A 245 17.58 -9.10 -28.17
C ILE A 245 16.11 -9.54 -28.15
N PRO A 246 15.23 -8.91 -27.36
CA PRO A 246 13.80 -9.13 -27.43
C PRO A 246 13.23 -8.86 -28.83
N SER A 247 12.19 -9.59 -29.23
CA SER A 247 11.67 -9.52 -30.60
C SER A 247 10.16 -9.26 -30.69
N GLY A 248 9.59 -8.38 -29.87
CA GLY A 248 8.23 -7.86 -30.13
C GLY A 248 7.13 -8.92 -30.09
N GLY A 249 7.24 -9.91 -29.20
CA GLY A 249 6.37 -11.09 -29.16
C GLY A 249 6.86 -12.31 -29.94
N ALA A 250 7.88 -12.18 -30.77
CA ALA A 250 8.55 -13.31 -31.43
C ALA A 250 9.73 -13.85 -30.59
N GLN A 251 10.36 -14.91 -31.09
CA GLN A 251 11.53 -15.52 -30.45
C GLN A 251 12.70 -14.53 -30.36
N PRO A 252 13.33 -14.35 -29.18
CA PRO A 252 14.47 -13.46 -29.05
C PRO A 252 15.65 -13.92 -29.92
N THR A 253 16.34 -12.93 -30.48
CA THR A 253 17.49 -13.14 -31.37
C THR A 253 18.81 -12.88 -30.64
N LEU A 254 19.92 -13.32 -31.24
CA LEU A 254 21.26 -12.97 -30.80
C LEU A 254 21.83 -11.92 -31.72
N GLY A 255 22.32 -10.81 -31.16
CA GLY A 255 22.89 -9.73 -31.96
C GLY A 255 23.81 -8.82 -31.17
N THR A 256 23.94 -7.59 -31.67
CA THR A 256 24.80 -6.56 -31.07
C THR A 256 24.32 -6.17 -29.69
N CYS A 257 25.26 -5.98 -28.77
CA CYS A 257 25.02 -5.53 -27.40
C CYS A 257 24.74 -4.02 -27.34
N ASP A 258 23.63 -3.57 -27.89
CA ASP A 258 23.18 -2.16 -27.90
C ASP A 258 21.90 -1.96 -27.06
N ASP A 259 21.19 -0.85 -27.31
CA ASP A 259 19.99 -0.47 -26.57
C ASP A 259 18.79 -1.39 -26.84
N SER A 260 18.81 -2.16 -27.93
CA SER A 260 17.79 -3.15 -28.23
C SER A 260 17.90 -4.39 -27.32
N ALA A 261 19.09 -4.69 -26.78
CA ALA A 261 19.35 -5.88 -25.97
C ALA A 261 19.08 -5.70 -24.45
N ARG A 262 18.08 -4.90 -24.09
CA ARG A 262 17.83 -4.46 -22.72
C ARG A 262 16.67 -5.21 -22.06
N TRP A 263 16.91 -5.68 -20.85
CA TRP A 263 15.97 -6.51 -20.08
C TRP A 263 15.81 -5.98 -18.66
N TYR A 264 14.60 -6.11 -18.13
CA TYR A 264 14.30 -6.07 -16.71
C TYR A 264 14.33 -7.49 -16.17
N LEU A 265 15.00 -7.67 -15.04
CA LEU A 265 14.92 -8.89 -14.23
C LEU A 265 14.18 -8.47 -12.97
N GLU A 266 12.95 -8.94 -12.81
CA GLU A 266 12.12 -8.62 -11.64
C GLU A 266 11.88 -9.85 -10.77
N PRO A 267 11.93 -9.70 -9.44
CA PRO A 267 11.58 -10.76 -8.51
C PRO A 267 10.17 -11.25 -8.77
N VAL A 268 10.00 -12.56 -8.70
CA VAL A 268 8.70 -13.19 -8.58
C VAL A 268 8.56 -13.55 -7.10
N GLY A 269 7.84 -12.72 -6.34
CA GLY A 269 7.49 -13.08 -4.96
C GLY A 269 6.51 -14.24 -4.93
N PHE A 270 6.62 -15.09 -3.91
CA PHE A 270 5.76 -16.25 -3.55
C PHE A 270 6.39 -16.99 -2.33
N GLY A 271 6.91 -16.26 -1.34
CA GLY A 271 7.60 -16.82 -0.17
C GLY A 271 8.98 -17.41 -0.49
N GLU A 272 9.48 -17.19 -1.69
CA GLU A 272 10.83 -17.56 -2.14
C GLU A 272 11.89 -16.57 -1.60
N ARG A 273 11.42 -15.41 -1.13
CA ARG A 273 12.24 -14.41 -0.42
C ARG A 273 11.63 -14.16 0.94
N LEU A 274 12.50 -13.87 1.91
CA LEU A 274 12.08 -13.38 3.22
C LEU A 274 12.54 -11.94 3.33
N ALA A 275 11.59 -11.03 3.50
CA ALA A 275 11.85 -9.63 3.79
C ALA A 275 11.26 -9.25 5.15
N SER A 276 11.80 -8.18 5.74
CA SER A 276 11.15 -7.55 6.89
C SER A 276 9.81 -6.94 6.48
N VAL A 277 8.88 -6.88 7.43
CA VAL A 277 7.62 -6.15 7.25
C VAL A 277 7.92 -4.68 6.99
N GLU A 278 7.38 -4.15 5.89
CA GLU A 278 7.47 -2.75 5.46
C GLU A 278 6.13 -2.01 5.66
N PHE A 279 5.01 -2.75 5.69
CA PHE A 279 3.67 -2.19 5.84
C PHE A 279 2.77 -3.11 6.67
N ASP A 280 2.31 -2.61 7.81
CA ASP A 280 1.26 -3.25 8.60
C ASP A 280 -0.09 -2.81 8.04
N PHE A 281 -0.95 -3.74 7.61
CA PHE A 281 -2.27 -3.44 7.06
C PHE A 281 -3.38 -4.06 7.93
N HIS A 282 -4.21 -3.22 8.52
CA HIS A 282 -5.20 -3.61 9.52
C HIS A 282 -6.60 -3.65 8.91
N GLY A 283 -7.27 -4.80 9.03
CA GLY A 283 -8.59 -5.03 8.47
C GLY A 283 -9.61 -5.48 9.50
N LEU A 284 -10.84 -5.01 9.35
CA LEU A 284 -12.01 -5.56 10.03
C LEU A 284 -12.99 -6.15 9.01
N LEU A 285 -13.41 -7.39 9.22
CA LEU A 285 -14.54 -7.99 8.53
C LEU A 285 -15.81 -7.82 9.37
N LEU A 286 -16.74 -7.00 8.90
CA LEU A 286 -18.08 -6.88 9.47
C LEU A 286 -19.02 -7.87 8.76
N VAL A 287 -19.33 -8.98 9.41
CA VAL A 287 -20.24 -9.99 8.85
C VAL A 287 -21.69 -9.64 9.19
N LYS A 288 -22.54 -9.56 8.16
CA LYS A 288 -23.99 -9.33 8.23
C LYS A 288 -24.71 -10.58 7.75
N PRO A 289 -25.07 -11.52 8.63
CA PRO A 289 -25.63 -12.81 8.23
C PRO A 289 -27.02 -12.71 7.59
N ASN A 290 -27.78 -11.66 7.90
CA ASN A 290 -29.19 -11.54 7.54
C ASN A 290 -29.48 -10.25 6.78
N THR A 291 -30.29 -10.37 5.72
CA THR A 291 -30.81 -9.24 4.95
C THR A 291 -32.32 -9.31 4.90
N ASN A 292 -32.97 -8.25 5.39
CA ASN A 292 -34.41 -8.10 5.51
C ASN A 292 -34.86 -6.77 4.88
N VAL A 293 -34.75 -6.70 3.56
CA VAL A 293 -35.11 -5.51 2.78
C VAL A 293 -36.54 -5.66 2.28
N PRO A 294 -37.45 -4.71 2.55
CA PRO A 294 -38.82 -4.78 2.06
C PRO A 294 -38.89 -4.95 0.54
N GLY A 295 -39.62 -5.97 0.07
CA GLY A 295 -39.75 -6.28 -1.37
C GLY A 295 -38.60 -7.10 -1.97
N VAL A 296 -37.60 -7.49 -1.17
CA VAL A 296 -36.54 -8.44 -1.54
C VAL A 296 -36.75 -9.74 -0.76
N THR A 297 -36.50 -10.88 -1.39
CA THR A 297 -36.56 -12.17 -0.69
C THR A 297 -35.44 -12.21 0.35
N GLN A 298 -35.81 -12.48 1.61
CA GLN A 298 -34.87 -12.53 2.72
C GLN A 298 -33.66 -13.42 2.38
N GLY A 299 -32.46 -12.89 2.61
CA GLY A 299 -31.22 -13.63 2.47
C GLY A 299 -30.66 -13.99 3.83
N SER A 300 -30.15 -15.21 3.97
CA SER A 300 -29.41 -15.65 5.16
C SER A 300 -28.14 -16.39 4.76
N LEU A 301 -27.02 -16.02 5.37
CA LEU A 301 -25.77 -16.79 5.30
C LEU A 301 -25.85 -17.96 6.30
N SER A 302 -25.38 -19.14 5.90
CA SER A 302 -25.29 -20.28 6.83
C SER A 302 -24.19 -20.03 7.86
N THR A 303 -24.34 -20.60 9.06
CA THR A 303 -23.31 -20.55 10.11
C THR A 303 -21.96 -21.05 9.60
N SER A 304 -21.95 -22.11 8.79
CA SER A 304 -20.71 -22.63 8.18
C SER A 304 -20.00 -21.64 7.26
N VAL A 305 -20.74 -20.80 6.54
CA VAL A 305 -20.14 -19.76 5.67
C VAL A 305 -19.65 -18.59 6.52
N VAL A 306 -20.41 -18.19 7.54
CA VAL A 306 -20.01 -17.14 8.50
C VAL A 306 -18.71 -17.54 9.23
N ASP A 307 -18.60 -18.77 9.71
CA ASP A 307 -17.39 -19.26 10.38
C ASP A 307 -16.21 -19.33 9.39
N ALA A 308 -16.46 -19.86 8.19
CA ALA A 308 -15.41 -20.02 7.18
C ALA A 308 -14.85 -18.70 6.68
N VAL A 309 -15.69 -17.67 6.48
CA VAL A 309 -15.23 -16.37 5.98
C VAL A 309 -14.42 -15.60 7.03
N GLN A 310 -14.76 -15.73 8.31
CA GLN A 310 -13.97 -15.14 9.40
C GLN A 310 -12.56 -15.74 9.42
N VAL A 311 -12.45 -17.08 9.36
CA VAL A 311 -11.14 -17.76 9.24
C VAL A 311 -10.41 -17.37 7.96
N ALA A 312 -11.11 -17.24 6.85
CA ALA A 312 -10.52 -16.83 5.58
C ALA A 312 -9.90 -15.43 5.68
N PHE A 313 -10.60 -14.49 6.31
CA PHE A 313 -10.16 -13.11 6.45
C PHE A 313 -9.05 -12.93 7.49
N GLU A 314 -9.14 -13.61 8.63
CA GLU A 314 -8.17 -13.47 9.73
C GLU A 314 -6.88 -14.25 9.43
N GLU A 315 -6.98 -15.48 8.91
CA GLU A 315 -5.82 -16.37 8.75
C GLU A 315 -5.40 -16.57 7.30
N ARG A 316 -6.33 -16.87 6.39
CA ARG A 316 -5.97 -17.24 5.00
C ARG A 316 -5.46 -16.04 4.22
N LEU A 317 -6.06 -14.89 4.42
CA LEU A 317 -5.60 -13.64 3.82
C LEU A 317 -4.21 -13.25 4.31
N ALA A 318 -3.92 -13.44 5.60
CA ALA A 318 -2.57 -13.22 6.14
C ALA A 318 -1.53 -14.09 5.42
N TYR A 319 -1.84 -15.38 5.26
CA TYR A 319 -0.99 -16.29 4.50
C TYR A 319 -0.77 -15.84 3.05
N TRP A 320 -1.83 -15.45 2.34
CA TRP A 320 -1.69 -15.03 0.95
C TRP A 320 -0.93 -13.71 0.80
N MET A 321 -1.16 -12.74 1.69
CA MET A 321 -0.41 -11.47 1.68
C MET A 321 1.07 -11.70 1.98
N ASP A 322 1.39 -12.51 2.99
CA ASP A 322 2.77 -12.91 3.31
C ASP A 322 3.42 -13.60 2.11
N LEU A 323 2.74 -14.57 1.51
CA LEU A 323 3.22 -15.32 0.36
C LEU A 323 3.51 -14.40 -0.83
N ILE A 324 2.52 -13.60 -1.28
CA ILE A 324 2.70 -12.82 -2.50
C ILE A 324 3.68 -11.66 -2.29
N THR A 325 3.74 -11.07 -1.09
CA THR A 325 4.60 -9.91 -0.81
C THR A 325 5.96 -10.27 -0.21
N ASP A 326 6.29 -11.56 -0.11
CA ASP A 326 7.50 -12.07 0.53
C ASP A 326 7.68 -11.54 1.98
N GLY A 327 6.55 -11.39 2.69
CA GLY A 327 6.47 -10.88 4.06
C GLY A 327 6.54 -9.35 4.22
N ARG A 328 6.65 -8.59 3.13
CA ARG A 328 6.75 -7.11 3.20
C ARG A 328 5.44 -6.45 3.66
N VAL A 329 4.30 -7.07 3.40
CA VAL A 329 3.01 -6.58 3.87
C VAL A 329 2.45 -7.57 4.89
N ALA A 330 2.40 -7.14 6.15
CA ALA A 330 1.78 -7.90 7.21
C ALA A 330 0.29 -7.56 7.30
N TRP A 331 -0.56 -8.57 7.28
CA TRP A 331 -1.99 -8.40 7.44
C TRP A 331 -2.42 -8.72 8.87
N TYR A 332 -3.17 -7.80 9.47
CA TYR A 332 -3.79 -7.95 10.79
C TYR A 332 -5.31 -7.90 10.62
N GLY A 333 -5.88 -9.07 10.36
CA GLY A 333 -7.32 -9.25 10.22
C GLY A 333 -8.01 -9.51 11.55
N SER A 334 -9.17 -8.89 11.73
CA SER A 334 -10.13 -9.20 12.78
C SER A 334 -11.52 -9.28 12.17
N SER A 335 -12.46 -9.92 12.85
CA SER A 335 -13.83 -10.03 12.37
C SER A 335 -14.86 -9.90 13.49
N VAL A 336 -16.05 -9.45 13.11
CA VAL A 336 -17.19 -9.33 14.01
C VAL A 336 -18.49 -9.65 13.28
N VAL A 337 -19.38 -10.39 13.96
CA VAL A 337 -20.72 -10.69 13.46
C VAL A 337 -21.71 -9.69 14.04
N SER A 338 -22.32 -8.88 13.19
CA SER A 338 -23.47 -8.06 13.55
C SER A 338 -24.76 -8.80 13.20
N ASN A 339 -25.58 -9.10 14.21
CA ASN A 339 -26.90 -9.70 14.00
C ASN A 339 -27.99 -8.71 13.55
N ASP A 340 -27.69 -7.40 13.57
CA ASP A 340 -28.60 -6.39 13.04
C ASP A 340 -28.78 -6.61 11.53
N PRO A 341 -30.00 -6.83 11.02
CA PRO A 341 -30.18 -7.17 9.61
C PRO A 341 -29.97 -5.97 8.70
N ILE A 342 -29.49 -6.21 7.48
CA ILE A 342 -29.50 -5.17 6.43
C ILE A 342 -30.94 -4.92 6.01
N THR A 343 -31.43 -3.69 6.16
CA THR A 343 -32.83 -3.33 5.86
C THR A 343 -33.02 -2.48 4.61
N SER A 344 -31.94 -1.93 4.03
CA SER A 344 -32.01 -1.32 2.70
C SER A 344 -30.71 -1.51 1.91
N LEU A 345 -30.87 -1.50 0.59
CA LEU A 345 -29.78 -1.62 -0.37
C LEU A 345 -29.74 -0.39 -1.27
N SER A 346 -28.54 0.08 -1.59
CA SER A 346 -28.30 1.06 -2.65
C SER A 346 -27.88 0.36 -3.93
N GLY A 347 -28.45 0.76 -5.07
CA GLY A 347 -28.00 0.29 -6.37
C GLY A 347 -26.69 0.98 -6.77
N SER A 348 -25.72 0.22 -7.28
CA SER A 348 -24.42 0.73 -7.76
C SER A 348 -24.25 0.61 -9.29
N GLY A 349 -25.34 0.45 -10.04
CA GLY A 349 -25.33 0.20 -11.49
C GLY A 349 -25.22 -1.29 -11.83
N ASN A 350 -25.45 -1.68 -13.09
CA ASN A 350 -25.36 -3.08 -13.59
C ASN A 350 -26.09 -4.14 -12.73
N GLU A 351 -27.24 -3.78 -12.12
CA GLU A 351 -27.99 -4.66 -11.20
C GLU A 351 -27.23 -5.09 -9.93
N ASN A 352 -26.18 -4.36 -9.55
CA ASN A 352 -25.45 -4.55 -8.31
C ASN A 352 -26.13 -3.81 -7.15
N TYR A 353 -26.32 -4.52 -6.04
CA TYR A 353 -26.93 -3.98 -4.82
C TYR A 353 -25.97 -4.12 -3.65
N LEU A 354 -25.77 -3.02 -2.93
CA LEU A 354 -24.88 -2.93 -1.77
C LEU A 354 -25.67 -2.48 -0.54
N PRO A 355 -25.21 -2.78 0.70
CA PRO A 355 -25.84 -2.25 1.90
C PRO A 355 -25.79 -0.71 1.89
N ALA A 356 -26.91 -0.05 2.16
CA ALA A 356 -26.92 1.40 2.24
C ALA A 356 -26.17 1.88 3.50
N ALA A 357 -25.24 2.83 3.33
CA ALA A 357 -24.35 3.32 4.39
C ALA A 357 -25.08 3.72 5.70
N VAL A 358 -26.26 4.35 5.58
CA VAL A 358 -27.09 4.77 6.72
C VAL A 358 -27.44 3.63 7.69
N HIS A 359 -27.54 2.38 7.21
CA HIS A 359 -27.87 1.24 8.09
C HIS A 359 -26.64 0.55 8.68
N LEU A 360 -25.45 0.93 8.24
CA LEU A 360 -24.20 0.43 8.79
C LEU A 360 -23.64 1.38 9.85
N GLN A 361 -24.15 2.61 9.96
CA GLN A 361 -23.65 3.62 10.90
C GLN A 361 -23.62 3.13 12.35
N GLN A 362 -24.64 2.38 12.78
CA GLN A 362 -24.68 1.81 14.13
C GLN A 362 -23.58 0.75 14.34
N ASP A 363 -23.34 -0.09 13.33
CA ASP A 363 -22.25 -1.07 13.37
C ASP A 363 -20.88 -0.36 13.38
N VAL A 364 -20.71 0.68 12.56
CA VAL A 364 -19.48 1.49 12.54
C VAL A 364 -19.21 2.07 13.93
N GLN A 365 -20.21 2.71 14.54
CA GLN A 365 -20.07 3.29 15.88
C GLN A 365 -19.74 2.24 16.94
N SER A 366 -20.19 0.99 16.75
CA SER A 366 -20.03 -0.08 17.72
C SER A 366 -18.72 -0.85 17.57
N PHE A 367 -18.23 -1.01 16.33
CA PHE A 367 -17.17 -1.96 16.00
C PHE A 367 -15.97 -1.35 15.27
N VAL A 368 -16.08 -0.11 14.80
CA VAL A 368 -15.05 0.53 13.97
C VAL A 368 -14.52 1.78 14.68
N PRO A 369 -13.73 1.63 15.75
CA PRO A 369 -13.08 2.77 16.36
C PRO A 369 -12.17 3.48 15.36
N ARG A 370 -12.20 4.82 15.42
CA ARG A 370 -11.40 5.69 14.56
C ARG A 370 -9.91 5.41 14.78
N GLY A 371 -9.19 5.15 13.68
CA GLY A 371 -7.74 4.92 13.70
C GLY A 371 -7.27 3.50 14.00
N GLU A 372 -8.18 2.53 14.16
CA GLU A 372 -7.79 1.14 14.42
C GLU A 372 -7.58 0.31 13.15
N TYR A 373 -8.36 0.61 12.10
CA TYR A 373 -8.37 -0.16 10.86
C TYR A 373 -8.08 0.72 9.65
N ASP A 374 -7.27 0.20 8.72
CA ASP A 374 -7.07 0.81 7.41
C ASP A 374 -8.27 0.54 6.51
N THR A 375 -8.83 -0.67 6.60
CA THR A 375 -10.00 -1.09 5.83
C THR A 375 -11.04 -1.80 6.68
N VAL A 376 -12.31 -1.55 6.39
CA VAL A 376 -13.46 -2.34 6.86
C VAL A 376 -14.18 -2.93 5.65
N GLN A 377 -14.38 -4.24 5.68
CA GLN A 377 -15.03 -4.99 4.61
C GLN A 377 -16.33 -5.60 5.14
N VAL A 378 -17.47 -5.23 4.55
CA VAL A 378 -18.78 -5.74 4.96
C VAL A 378 -19.12 -6.99 4.17
N PHE A 379 -19.11 -8.14 4.84
CA PHE A 379 -19.53 -9.40 4.24
C PHE A 379 -21.02 -9.63 4.44
N PHE A 380 -21.77 -9.72 3.36
CA PHE A 380 -23.23 -9.79 3.43
C PHE A 380 -23.86 -10.64 2.33
N THR A 381 -25.16 -10.87 2.41
CA THR A 381 -25.96 -11.41 1.30
C THR A 381 -26.98 -10.37 0.83
N PRO A 382 -27.15 -10.07 -0.46
CA PRO A 382 -28.12 -9.09 -0.97
C PRO A 382 -29.58 -9.56 -0.91
N GLY A 383 -29.84 -10.79 -0.47
CA GLY A 383 -31.15 -11.45 -0.59
C GLY A 383 -31.25 -12.34 -1.83
N ASP A 384 -32.19 -13.29 -1.84
CA ASP A 384 -32.24 -14.32 -2.90
C ASP A 384 -32.71 -13.76 -4.24
N SER A 385 -33.57 -12.73 -4.24
CA SER A 385 -34.15 -12.14 -5.45
C SER A 385 -33.33 -11.02 -6.10
N LYS A 386 -32.13 -10.73 -5.58
CA LYS A 386 -31.24 -9.69 -6.12
C LYS A 386 -29.84 -10.25 -6.44
N PRO A 387 -29.20 -9.80 -7.54
CA PRO A 387 -27.76 -9.99 -7.72
C PRO A 387 -27.03 -9.17 -6.64
N GLY A 388 -25.90 -9.67 -6.16
CA GLY A 388 -25.04 -8.89 -5.27
C GLY A 388 -23.90 -8.30 -6.06
N GLY A 389 -23.57 -7.04 -5.75
CA GLY A 389 -22.36 -6.42 -6.27
C GLY A 389 -21.13 -6.90 -5.52
N TRP A 390 -20.02 -6.97 -6.23
CA TRP A 390 -18.69 -6.94 -5.66
C TRP A 390 -18.22 -5.48 -5.76
N GLY A 391 -17.80 -4.92 -4.63
CA GLY A 391 -17.06 -3.67 -4.60
C GLY A 391 -17.81 -2.34 -4.59
N TRP A 392 -17.09 -1.39 -4.01
CA TRP A 392 -17.28 0.04 -3.68
C TRP A 392 -18.29 0.41 -2.57
N GLY A 393 -17.74 0.68 -1.38
CA GLY A 393 -18.36 1.50 -0.34
C GLY A 393 -18.10 3.00 -0.51
N PRO A 394 -18.67 3.89 0.32
CA PRO A 394 -18.62 5.35 0.14
C PRO A 394 -17.24 6.00 0.38
N GLY A 395 -16.14 5.24 0.27
CA GLY A 395 -14.78 5.70 0.56
C GLY A 395 -14.54 5.99 2.05
N SER A 396 -13.43 6.67 2.35
CA SER A 396 -13.12 7.16 3.70
C SER A 396 -13.89 8.45 4.01
N ASN A 397 -14.83 8.38 4.95
CA ASN A 397 -15.64 9.53 5.35
C ASN A 397 -16.05 9.44 6.83
N TYR A 398 -16.78 10.43 7.33
CA TYR A 398 -17.18 10.47 8.74
C TYR A 398 -18.10 9.29 9.13
N GLU A 399 -18.90 8.75 8.21
CA GLU A 399 -19.79 7.60 8.45
C GLU A 399 -19.03 6.30 8.58
N SER A 400 -17.78 6.23 8.08
CA SER A 400 -16.88 5.08 8.22
C SER A 400 -15.79 5.29 9.27
N ASN A 401 -15.87 6.35 10.10
CA ASN A 401 -14.76 6.78 10.96
C ASN A 401 -13.43 6.95 10.19
N TYR A 402 -13.55 7.38 8.93
CA TYR A 402 -12.46 7.66 7.99
C TYR A 402 -11.60 6.45 7.60
N THR A 403 -12.04 5.23 7.90
CA THR A 403 -11.44 4.01 7.34
C THR A 403 -11.93 3.77 5.91
N MET A 404 -11.16 3.01 5.12
CA MET A 404 -11.60 2.60 3.79
C MET A 404 -12.73 1.58 3.91
N TRP A 405 -13.84 1.81 3.20
CA TRP A 405 -15.05 1.01 3.34
C TRP A 405 -15.34 0.23 2.07
N THR A 406 -15.50 -1.09 2.18
CA THR A 406 -15.82 -1.98 1.06
C THR A 406 -16.90 -3.00 1.42
N THR A 407 -17.46 -3.64 0.41
CA THR A 407 -18.58 -4.59 0.54
C THR A 407 -18.26 -5.83 -0.26
N VAL A 408 -18.45 -6.99 0.37
CA VAL A 408 -18.14 -8.31 -0.18
C VAL A 408 -19.39 -9.16 -0.15
N ASN A 409 -19.81 -9.63 -1.31
CA ASN A 409 -21.01 -10.45 -1.44
C ASN A 409 -20.71 -11.91 -1.11
N GLY A 410 -21.26 -12.43 -0.02
CA GLY A 410 -21.13 -13.83 0.36
C GLY A 410 -22.05 -14.80 -0.38
N LYS A 411 -22.90 -14.32 -1.30
CA LYS A 411 -23.84 -15.14 -2.04
C LYS A 411 -23.10 -15.98 -3.08
N ASN A 412 -23.31 -17.30 -3.03
CA ASN A 412 -22.82 -18.34 -3.96
C ASN A 412 -21.43 -18.93 -3.69
N THR A 413 -20.74 -18.57 -2.61
CA THR A 413 -19.46 -19.20 -2.23
C THR A 413 -19.66 -20.12 -1.03
N VAL A 414 -19.30 -21.39 -1.18
CA VAL A 414 -19.47 -22.39 -0.11
C VAL A 414 -18.33 -22.33 0.92
N ALA A 415 -18.58 -22.78 2.14
CA ALA A 415 -17.60 -22.74 3.24
C ALA A 415 -16.22 -23.35 2.87
N SER A 416 -16.20 -24.43 2.10
CA SER A 416 -14.94 -25.08 1.69
C SER A 416 -14.10 -24.25 0.72
N GLU A 417 -14.73 -23.35 -0.05
CA GLU A 417 -14.01 -22.47 -0.98
C GLU A 417 -13.30 -21.36 -0.21
N TRP A 418 -13.96 -20.74 0.78
CA TRP A 418 -13.33 -19.75 1.68
C TRP A 418 -12.12 -20.29 2.43
N LEU A 419 -12.14 -21.58 2.78
CA LEU A 419 -11.06 -22.24 3.50
C LEU A 419 -9.96 -22.82 2.60
N SER A 420 -10.06 -22.64 1.29
CA SER A 420 -9.12 -23.20 0.32
C SER A 420 -7.71 -22.65 0.50
N THR A 421 -6.72 -23.53 0.51
CA THR A 421 -5.28 -23.19 0.50
C THR A 421 -4.65 -23.33 -0.88
N VAL A 422 -5.42 -23.80 -1.86
CA VAL A 422 -4.97 -24.05 -3.24
C VAL A 422 -5.64 -23.13 -4.25
N ASN A 423 -6.86 -22.68 -3.95
CA ASN A 423 -7.59 -21.71 -4.77
C ASN A 423 -7.67 -20.40 -4.01
N SER A 424 -6.91 -19.41 -4.45
CA SER A 424 -6.93 -18.06 -3.87
C SER A 424 -8.16 -17.25 -4.25
N GLU A 425 -8.90 -17.61 -5.31
CA GLU A 425 -9.97 -16.77 -5.87
C GLU A 425 -11.00 -16.28 -4.82
N PRO A 426 -11.49 -17.11 -3.88
CA PRO A 426 -12.42 -16.63 -2.86
C PRO A 426 -11.79 -15.58 -1.94
N VAL A 427 -10.51 -15.71 -1.60
CA VAL A 427 -9.80 -14.80 -0.68
C VAL A 427 -9.24 -13.57 -1.40
N GLU A 428 -8.98 -13.66 -2.71
CA GLU A 428 -8.50 -12.53 -3.54
C GLU A 428 -9.39 -11.30 -3.44
N VAL A 429 -10.70 -11.48 -3.21
CA VAL A 429 -11.61 -10.35 -3.00
C VAL A 429 -11.17 -9.47 -1.82
N PHE A 430 -10.66 -10.05 -0.76
CA PHE A 430 -10.22 -9.29 0.42
C PHE A 430 -8.88 -8.59 0.21
N ILE A 431 -8.10 -9.01 -0.80
CA ILE A 431 -6.93 -8.29 -1.30
C ILE A 431 -7.39 -7.16 -2.23
N HIS A 432 -8.29 -7.47 -3.15
CA HIS A 432 -8.76 -6.60 -4.22
C HIS A 432 -9.53 -5.38 -3.70
N GLU A 433 -10.56 -5.62 -2.90
CA GLU A 433 -11.53 -4.57 -2.57
C GLU A 433 -10.90 -3.39 -1.82
N PRO A 434 -10.03 -3.59 -0.82
CA PRO A 434 -9.35 -2.46 -0.17
C PRO A 434 -8.48 -1.63 -1.11
N MET A 435 -7.97 -2.23 -2.20
CA MET A 435 -7.14 -1.52 -3.17
C MET A 435 -7.91 -0.40 -3.88
N HIS A 436 -9.24 -0.51 -4.05
CA HIS A 436 -10.06 0.60 -4.54
C HIS A 436 -9.95 1.85 -3.66
N GLY A 437 -9.91 1.66 -2.33
CA GLY A 437 -9.72 2.75 -1.38
C GLY A 437 -8.29 3.26 -1.37
N LEU A 438 -7.31 2.35 -1.42
CA LEU A 438 -5.89 2.70 -1.42
C LEU A 438 -5.48 3.45 -2.68
N ASP A 439 -6.07 3.13 -3.84
CA ASP A 439 -5.83 3.85 -5.08
C ASP A 439 -6.18 5.33 -4.92
N GLY A 440 -7.41 5.65 -4.49
CA GLY A 440 -7.81 7.03 -4.26
C GLY A 440 -6.96 7.72 -3.19
N PHE A 441 -6.69 7.03 -2.08
CA PHE A 441 -5.92 7.58 -0.97
C PHE A 441 -4.47 7.92 -1.35
N TYR A 442 -3.76 6.99 -1.99
CA TYR A 442 -2.36 7.21 -2.37
C TYR A 442 -2.22 8.09 -3.61
N GLU A 443 -3.21 8.13 -4.50
CA GLU A 443 -3.27 9.12 -5.58
C GLU A 443 -3.36 10.55 -5.01
N GLU A 444 -4.20 10.78 -3.99
CA GLU A 444 -4.29 12.07 -3.28
C GLU A 444 -2.96 12.49 -2.64
N LEU A 445 -2.12 11.52 -2.25
CA LEU A 445 -0.78 11.73 -1.70
C LEU A 445 0.32 11.83 -2.77
N GLY A 446 -0.04 11.79 -4.05
CA GLY A 446 0.89 11.91 -5.18
C GLY A 446 1.71 10.65 -5.46
N VAL A 447 1.32 9.49 -4.93
CA VAL A 447 1.96 8.21 -5.26
C VAL A 447 1.59 7.82 -6.69
N PRO A 448 2.56 7.53 -7.58
CA PRO A 448 2.24 7.17 -8.94
C PRO A 448 1.71 5.74 -9.08
N LEU A 449 0.43 5.62 -9.46
CA LEU A 449 -0.28 4.34 -9.64
C LEU A 449 -0.20 3.82 -11.08
N PRO A 450 -0.48 2.51 -11.32
CA PRO A 450 -0.52 1.94 -12.67
C PRO A 450 -1.63 2.56 -13.53
N GLU A 451 -1.42 2.53 -14.85
CA GLU A 451 -2.44 2.97 -15.82
C GLU A 451 -3.72 2.12 -15.65
N GLY A 452 -4.87 2.76 -15.49
CA GLY A 452 -6.14 2.07 -15.23
C GLY A 452 -6.31 1.57 -13.80
N VAL A 453 -5.39 1.93 -12.89
CA VAL A 453 -5.39 1.59 -11.46
C VAL A 453 -5.63 0.10 -11.20
N LEU A 454 -6.31 -0.32 -10.12
CA LEU A 454 -6.58 -1.72 -9.81
C LEU A 454 -7.13 -2.57 -10.99
N HIS A 455 -7.95 -1.98 -11.87
CA HIS A 455 -8.56 -2.67 -13.02
C HIS A 455 -7.74 -2.56 -14.30
N GLY A 456 -6.55 -1.97 -14.22
CA GLY A 456 -5.65 -1.70 -15.34
C GLY A 456 -4.69 -2.83 -15.71
N SER A 457 -4.95 -4.07 -15.27
CA SER A 457 -4.03 -5.20 -15.48
C SER A 457 -3.66 -5.37 -16.96
N GLU A 458 -4.63 -5.32 -17.87
CA GLU A 458 -4.41 -5.48 -19.32
C GLU A 458 -3.58 -4.33 -19.91
N ALA A 459 -3.84 -3.09 -19.51
CA ALA A 459 -3.05 -1.91 -19.93
C ALA A 459 -1.57 -2.02 -19.50
N ASN A 460 -1.32 -2.74 -18.41
CA ASN A 460 0.02 -2.99 -17.88
C ASN A 460 0.60 -4.35 -18.30
N ARG A 461 -0.03 -5.06 -19.25
CA ARG A 461 0.40 -6.36 -19.79
C ARG A 461 0.36 -7.52 -18.78
N TYR A 462 -0.65 -7.53 -17.93
CA TYR A 462 -0.99 -8.64 -17.03
C TYR A 462 -2.27 -9.31 -17.50
N VAL A 463 -2.32 -10.64 -17.42
CA VAL A 463 -3.49 -11.46 -17.79
C VAL A 463 -3.73 -12.51 -16.71
N LYS A 464 -4.98 -12.99 -16.57
CA LYS A 464 -5.30 -14.01 -15.56
C LYS A 464 -4.42 -15.26 -15.72
N SER A 465 -3.88 -15.74 -14.61
CA SER A 465 -3.11 -16.99 -14.52
C SER A 465 -3.91 -18.18 -15.06
N LYS A 466 -3.24 -19.05 -15.82
CA LYS A 466 -3.82 -20.33 -16.26
C LYS A 466 -3.60 -21.43 -15.24
N THR A 467 -2.64 -21.27 -14.32
CA THR A 467 -2.44 -22.19 -13.21
C THR A 467 -3.68 -22.14 -12.30
N PRO A 468 -4.36 -23.30 -12.09
CA PRO A 468 -5.55 -23.35 -11.26
C PRO A 468 -5.29 -22.76 -9.89
N GLY A 469 -6.16 -21.84 -9.47
CA GLY A 469 -6.13 -21.27 -8.14
C GLY A 469 -5.08 -20.18 -7.88
N ARG A 470 -4.40 -19.66 -8.90
CA ARG A 470 -3.52 -18.47 -8.79
C ARG A 470 -4.12 -17.15 -9.33
N SER A 471 -5.18 -17.25 -10.15
CA SER A 471 -5.95 -16.13 -10.71
C SER A 471 -5.14 -14.84 -10.98
N TYR A 472 -5.32 -13.76 -10.21
CA TYR A 472 -4.65 -12.47 -10.41
C TYR A 472 -3.60 -12.16 -9.33
N LEU A 473 -3.20 -13.15 -8.53
CA LEU A 473 -2.22 -12.94 -7.44
C LEU A 473 -0.94 -12.25 -7.88
N HIS A 474 -0.44 -12.55 -9.09
CA HIS A 474 0.77 -11.94 -9.63
C HIS A 474 0.59 -10.44 -9.98
N TRP A 475 -0.61 -10.02 -10.37
CA TRP A 475 -0.96 -8.61 -10.53
C TRP A 475 -1.03 -7.92 -9.18
N TYR A 476 -1.74 -8.50 -8.21
CA TYR A 476 -1.84 -7.93 -6.87
C TYR A 476 -0.48 -7.83 -6.19
N ARG A 477 0.36 -8.85 -6.32
CA ARG A 477 1.74 -8.82 -5.86
C ARG A 477 2.48 -7.58 -6.34
N ASP A 478 2.61 -7.43 -7.66
CA ASP A 478 3.45 -6.39 -8.24
C ASP A 478 2.86 -4.99 -7.96
N TYR A 479 1.53 -4.89 -7.80
CA TYR A 479 0.87 -3.67 -7.36
C TYR A 479 1.18 -3.32 -5.91
N TRP A 480 1.04 -4.28 -4.98
CA TRP A 480 1.33 -4.10 -3.56
C TRP A 480 2.80 -3.79 -3.31
N LEU A 481 3.70 -4.48 -4.01
CA LEU A 481 5.14 -4.24 -3.94
C LEU A 481 5.57 -2.97 -4.69
N GLY A 482 4.68 -2.35 -5.46
CA GLY A 482 4.99 -1.17 -6.26
C GLY A 482 5.99 -1.45 -7.37
N THR A 483 6.01 -2.66 -7.93
CA THR A 483 6.97 -3.13 -8.95
C THR A 483 6.36 -3.22 -10.35
N VAL A 484 5.14 -2.71 -10.57
CA VAL A 484 4.56 -2.61 -11.92
C VAL A 484 5.38 -1.63 -12.77
N ILE A 485 5.95 -2.11 -13.88
CA ILE A 485 6.81 -1.29 -14.75
C ILE A 485 5.96 -0.57 -15.81
N ALA A 486 5.89 0.76 -15.69
CA ALA A 486 5.24 1.64 -16.67
C ALA A 486 6.06 1.79 -17.97
N SER A 487 5.43 2.35 -18.99
CA SER A 487 6.02 2.56 -20.33
C SER A 487 7.17 3.59 -20.34
N ASP A 488 7.30 4.38 -19.27
CA ASP A 488 8.36 5.37 -19.06
C ASP A 488 9.54 4.85 -18.23
N ASP A 489 9.66 3.53 -18.07
CA ASP A 489 10.72 2.85 -17.31
C ASP A 489 10.73 3.24 -15.81
N THR A 490 9.55 3.42 -15.23
CA THR A 490 9.36 3.70 -13.79
C THR A 490 8.45 2.65 -13.14
N TYR A 491 8.62 2.49 -11.83
CA TYR A 491 7.75 1.68 -10.99
C TYR A 491 6.45 2.40 -10.66
N ARG A 492 5.36 1.63 -10.53
CA ARG A 492 4.00 2.06 -10.19
C ARG A 492 3.37 1.09 -9.18
N GLY A 493 2.43 1.59 -8.39
CA GLY A 493 1.75 0.84 -7.33
C GLY A 493 2.13 1.39 -5.95
N PHE A 494 1.82 0.62 -4.90
CA PHE A 494 1.98 1.07 -3.52
C PHE A 494 3.46 1.06 -3.12
N GLY A 495 3.99 -0.11 -2.76
CA GLY A 495 5.41 -0.34 -2.46
C GLY A 495 6.01 0.66 -1.48
N PRO A 496 7.36 0.74 -1.42
CA PRO A 496 8.06 1.60 -0.46
C PRO A 496 7.67 3.09 -0.52
N ARG A 497 7.24 3.60 -1.69
CA ARG A 497 6.81 5.00 -1.83
C ARG A 497 5.50 5.28 -1.09
N ALA A 498 4.54 4.37 -1.20
CA ALA A 498 3.27 4.47 -0.49
C ALA A 498 3.44 4.12 0.99
N PHE A 499 4.22 3.09 1.30
CA PHE A 499 4.45 2.62 2.68
C PHE A 499 5.21 3.65 3.53
N ALA A 500 5.95 4.56 2.90
CA ALA A 500 6.56 5.71 3.57
C ALA A 500 5.58 6.88 3.83
N GLN A 501 4.35 6.82 3.30
CA GLN A 501 3.33 7.83 3.56
C GLN A 501 2.54 7.50 4.85
N ILE A 502 1.70 8.45 5.27
CA ILE A 502 0.71 8.21 6.30
C ILE A 502 -0.27 7.12 5.87
N THR A 503 -0.63 6.21 6.78
CA THR A 503 -1.60 5.15 6.51
C THR A 503 -3.04 5.69 6.59
N PRO A 504 -4.04 5.01 6.02
CA PRO A 504 -5.44 5.38 6.20
C PRO A 504 -5.86 5.45 7.68
N ARG A 505 -5.41 4.51 8.52
CA ARG A 505 -5.70 4.55 9.97
C ARG A 505 -5.02 5.71 10.69
N ASP A 506 -3.77 6.03 10.36
CA ASP A 506 -3.05 7.16 10.97
C ASP A 506 -3.64 8.48 10.50
N TYR A 507 -4.03 8.55 9.23
CA TYR A 507 -4.74 9.70 8.67
C TYR A 507 -6.05 9.92 9.39
N ALA A 508 -6.81 8.85 9.68
CA ALA A 508 -8.02 8.95 10.47
C ALA A 508 -7.78 9.62 11.83
N LEU A 509 -6.63 9.42 12.49
CA LEU A 509 -6.29 10.10 13.75
C LEU A 509 -5.70 11.51 13.56
N SER A 510 -5.36 11.89 12.34
CA SER A 510 -4.69 13.17 12.09
C SER A 510 -5.63 14.37 12.34
N PRO A 511 -5.11 15.49 12.88
CA PRO A 511 -5.88 16.72 13.02
C PRO A 511 -6.44 17.23 11.69
N ALA A 512 -5.78 16.93 10.57
CA ALA A 512 -6.23 17.29 9.21
C ALA A 512 -7.60 16.66 8.87
N VAL A 513 -7.95 15.52 9.48
CA VAL A 513 -9.27 14.90 9.30
C VAL A 513 -10.36 15.68 10.02
N ASP A 514 -10.04 16.24 11.18
CA ASP A 514 -10.96 17.09 11.97
C ASP A 514 -10.92 18.57 11.55
N GLU A 515 -10.00 18.94 10.66
CA GLU A 515 -9.88 20.29 10.13
C GLU A 515 -10.92 20.56 9.03
N TYR A 516 -12.21 20.41 9.37
CA TYR A 516 -13.27 20.88 8.49
C TYR A 516 -13.44 22.38 8.61
N LYS A 517 -13.66 22.98 7.45
CA LYS A 517 -13.91 24.39 7.29
C LYS A 517 -15.38 24.59 6.98
N ILE A 518 -16.00 25.48 7.72
CA ILE A 518 -17.19 26.18 7.25
C ILE A 518 -16.68 27.22 6.24
N VAL A 519 -17.14 27.12 5.00
CA VAL A 519 -16.90 28.17 4.00
C VAL A 519 -17.92 29.28 4.24
N GLN A 520 -17.55 30.27 5.06
CA GLN A 520 -18.47 31.29 5.56
C GLN A 520 -18.30 32.61 4.82
N HIS A 521 -19.37 33.08 4.18
CA HIS A 521 -19.49 34.41 3.62
C HIS A 521 -19.49 35.49 4.71
N THR A 522 -19.02 36.70 4.41
CA THR A 522 -18.98 37.84 5.35
C THR A 522 -20.36 38.24 5.91
N SER A 523 -21.46 37.85 5.25
CA SER A 523 -22.81 37.99 5.79
C SER A 523 -23.14 37.03 6.94
N GLY A 524 -22.22 36.14 7.34
CA GLY A 524 -22.42 35.09 8.34
C GLY A 524 -23.08 33.81 7.80
N LYS A 525 -23.48 33.78 6.53
CA LYS A 525 -24.00 32.58 5.85
C LYS A 525 -22.85 31.70 5.36
N CYS A 526 -23.10 30.43 5.14
CA CYS A 526 -22.11 29.45 4.70
C CYS A 526 -22.62 28.61 3.55
N PHE A 527 -21.70 27.90 2.91
CA PHE A 527 -22.01 26.93 1.87
C PHE A 527 -22.81 25.78 2.46
N VAL A 528 -23.90 25.41 1.80
CA VAL A 528 -24.64 24.17 2.04
C VAL A 528 -25.15 23.63 0.70
N PRO A 529 -25.32 22.30 0.55
CA PRO A 529 -26.07 21.74 -0.56
C PRO A 529 -27.48 22.34 -0.60
N GLN A 530 -28.03 22.57 -1.79
CA GLN A 530 -29.40 23.01 -1.94
C GLN A 530 -30.34 22.01 -1.23
N GLY A 531 -31.16 22.51 -0.33
CA GLY A 531 -32.03 21.69 0.54
C GLY A 531 -31.37 21.17 1.82
N GLY A 532 -30.06 21.41 2.03
CA GLY A 532 -29.36 21.12 3.28
C GLY A 532 -29.17 19.63 3.58
N ALA A 533 -29.19 18.77 2.55
CA ALA A 533 -29.03 17.32 2.73
C ALA A 533 -27.57 16.95 3.03
N MET A 534 -27.34 16.05 3.99
CA MET A 534 -26.00 15.49 4.24
C MET A 534 -25.54 14.59 3.08
N LYS A 535 -26.46 13.99 2.34
CA LYS A 535 -26.18 13.18 1.15
C LYS A 535 -26.98 13.72 -0.05
N PRO A 536 -26.56 14.86 -0.64
CA PRO A 536 -27.21 15.41 -1.81
C PRO A 536 -26.99 14.50 -3.02
N ALA A 537 -27.87 14.59 -4.01
CA ALA A 537 -27.69 13.91 -5.28
C ALA A 537 -26.51 14.52 -6.06
N ASP A 538 -25.95 13.77 -7.01
CA ASP A 538 -24.94 14.29 -7.92
C ASP A 538 -25.45 15.57 -8.61
N ASP A 539 -24.54 16.49 -8.82
CA ASP A 539 -24.74 17.80 -9.43
C ASP A 539 -25.70 18.72 -8.66
N THR A 540 -25.98 18.44 -7.37
CA THR A 540 -26.77 19.33 -6.51
C THR A 540 -26.08 20.69 -6.36
N PRO A 541 -26.78 21.82 -6.60
CA PRO A 541 -26.21 23.16 -6.43
C PRO A 541 -25.79 23.47 -5.00
N LEU A 542 -24.76 24.30 -4.85
CA LEU A 542 -24.42 24.92 -3.57
C LEU A 542 -25.10 26.27 -3.43
N VAL A 543 -25.62 26.51 -2.22
CA VAL A 543 -26.30 27.74 -1.84
C VAL A 543 -25.75 28.31 -0.54
N LEU A 544 -26.05 29.57 -0.27
CA LEU A 544 -25.77 30.20 1.01
C LEU A 544 -26.90 29.99 2.01
N SER A 545 -26.54 29.54 3.21
CA SER A 545 -27.49 29.42 4.32
C SER A 545 -26.95 29.92 5.65
N SER A 546 -27.83 30.37 6.54
CA SER A 546 -27.52 30.69 7.94
C SER A 546 -27.32 29.46 8.82
N ASN A 547 -27.66 28.26 8.34
CA ASN A 547 -27.56 27.04 9.13
C ASN A 547 -26.15 26.41 9.13
N CYS A 548 -25.17 27.16 9.64
CA CYS A 548 -23.74 26.81 9.60
C CYS A 548 -23.28 25.88 10.71
N SER A 549 -24.18 25.46 11.59
CA SER A 549 -23.87 24.54 12.68
C SER A 549 -24.11 23.08 12.33
N THR A 550 -24.60 22.79 11.11
CA THR A 550 -24.87 21.41 10.67
C THR A 550 -23.71 20.84 9.89
N LEU A 551 -23.57 19.50 9.91
CA LEU A 551 -22.55 18.81 9.12
C LEU A 551 -22.70 19.05 7.61
N ALA A 552 -23.92 19.36 7.13
CA ALA A 552 -24.17 19.73 5.74
C ALA A 552 -23.45 21.04 5.30
N SER A 553 -22.84 21.77 6.25
CA SER A 553 -22.02 22.96 5.95
C SER A 553 -20.51 22.72 6.07
N SER A 554 -20.10 21.47 6.30
CA SER A 554 -18.70 21.12 6.57
C SER A 554 -17.99 20.70 5.29
N PHE A 555 -16.87 21.35 4.98
CA PHE A 555 -16.02 21.04 3.83
C PHE A 555 -14.59 20.76 4.27
N ARG A 556 -13.91 19.88 3.54
CA ARG A 556 -12.46 19.69 3.65
C ARG A 556 -11.80 20.25 2.40
N VAL A 557 -10.71 20.98 2.58
CA VAL A 557 -9.82 21.35 1.48
C VAL A 557 -8.85 20.19 1.27
N LEU A 558 -8.88 19.59 0.08
CA LEU A 558 -7.93 18.55 -0.31
C LEU A 558 -6.57 19.17 -0.62
N ALA A 559 -5.51 18.36 -0.62
CA ALA A 559 -4.15 18.82 -0.96
C ALA A 559 -4.08 19.44 -2.37
N SER A 560 -4.97 19.01 -3.28
CA SER A 560 -5.13 19.55 -4.63
C SER A 560 -5.81 20.94 -4.69
N GLY A 561 -6.26 21.49 -3.56
CA GLY A 561 -7.04 22.73 -3.52
C GLY A 561 -8.54 22.54 -3.78
N VAL A 562 -8.99 21.31 -4.05
CA VAL A 562 -10.41 20.97 -4.24
C VAL A 562 -11.14 20.99 -2.89
N LEU A 563 -12.36 21.52 -2.87
CA LEU A 563 -13.24 21.49 -1.69
C LEU A 563 -14.17 20.27 -1.74
N LYS A 564 -14.05 19.38 -0.77
CA LYS A 564 -14.88 18.17 -0.61
C LYS A 564 -15.92 18.38 0.48
N HIS A 565 -17.19 18.24 0.15
CA HIS A 565 -18.29 18.22 1.11
C HIS A 565 -18.15 16.98 1.98
N LEU A 566 -17.89 17.18 3.27
CA LEU A 566 -17.50 16.08 4.17
C LEU A 566 -18.56 14.98 4.29
N PRO A 567 -19.85 15.29 4.50
CA PRO A 567 -20.82 14.24 4.76
C PRO A 567 -21.10 13.34 3.56
N SER A 568 -21.03 13.88 2.34
CA SER A 568 -21.34 13.09 1.14
C SER A 568 -20.12 12.58 0.40
N GLY A 569 -18.95 13.13 0.68
CA GLY A 569 -17.72 12.85 -0.06
C GLY A 569 -17.68 13.47 -1.48
N LEU A 570 -18.70 14.23 -1.88
CA LEU A 570 -18.74 14.91 -3.19
C LEU A 570 -17.87 16.17 -3.19
N CYS A 571 -17.28 16.51 -4.32
CA CYS A 571 -16.42 17.68 -4.49
C CYS A 571 -17.13 18.82 -5.23
N ILE A 572 -16.71 20.05 -4.93
CA ILE A 572 -17.25 21.26 -5.60
C ILE A 572 -16.74 21.30 -7.04
N HIS A 573 -17.68 21.42 -7.99
CA HIS A 573 -17.40 21.58 -9.41
C HIS A 573 -18.07 22.83 -9.97
N PRO A 574 -17.52 23.44 -11.03
CA PRO A 574 -18.29 24.28 -11.93
C PRO A 574 -19.32 23.43 -12.67
N ASN A 575 -20.58 23.87 -12.67
CA ASN A 575 -21.61 23.24 -13.47
C ASN A 575 -21.20 23.25 -14.95
N GLN A 576 -21.28 22.10 -15.63
CA GLN A 576 -20.79 21.89 -17.00
C GLN A 576 -19.26 21.95 -17.19
N GLY A 577 -18.49 21.88 -16.10
CA GLY A 577 -17.07 21.52 -16.13
C GLY A 577 -16.05 22.66 -16.13
N THR A 578 -16.42 23.89 -16.53
CA THR A 578 -15.51 25.05 -16.57
C THR A 578 -16.11 26.29 -15.88
N ALA A 579 -15.30 26.98 -15.08
CA ALA A 579 -15.71 28.16 -14.31
C ALA A 579 -15.78 29.45 -15.16
N TYR A 580 -16.86 29.63 -15.91
CA TYR A 580 -17.20 30.89 -16.61
C TYR A 580 -18.17 31.76 -15.80
N ASN A 581 -18.32 33.04 -16.19
CA ASN A 581 -19.27 33.95 -15.55
C ASN A 581 -20.70 33.38 -15.55
N GLY A 582 -21.33 33.35 -14.38
CA GLY A 582 -22.69 32.85 -14.19
C GLY A 582 -22.80 31.33 -14.04
N VAL A 583 -21.69 30.59 -14.13
CA VAL A 583 -21.69 29.13 -13.93
C VAL A 583 -21.85 28.83 -12.45
N GLY A 584 -22.86 28.03 -12.09
CA GLY A 584 -23.11 27.63 -10.71
C GLY A 584 -22.10 26.64 -10.14
N LEU A 585 -21.96 26.64 -8.82
CA LEU A 585 -21.22 25.60 -8.08
C LEU A 585 -22.15 24.43 -7.77
N ILE A 586 -21.68 23.21 -8.02
CA ILE A 586 -22.42 21.96 -7.78
C ILE A 586 -21.53 20.96 -7.00
N LEU A 587 -22.15 19.92 -6.44
CA LEU A 587 -21.45 18.80 -5.80
C LEU A 587 -21.43 17.57 -6.71
N ASN A 588 -20.25 17.09 -7.06
CA ASN A 588 -20.04 15.99 -8.02
C ASN A 588 -19.12 14.89 -7.42
N PRO A 589 -19.30 13.61 -7.75
CA PRO A 589 -18.52 12.51 -7.17
C PRO A 589 -17.05 12.48 -7.58
N TYR A 590 -16.66 13.13 -8.69
CA TYR A 590 -15.27 13.19 -9.11
C TYR A 590 -14.49 14.21 -8.28
N CYS A 591 -13.35 13.83 -7.69
CA CYS A 591 -12.53 14.70 -6.83
C CYS A 591 -11.09 14.89 -7.35
N GLY A 592 -10.86 14.68 -8.65
CA GLY A 592 -9.51 14.65 -9.22
C GLY A 592 -8.72 15.94 -9.05
N PRO A 593 -7.37 15.88 -9.16
CA PRO A 593 -6.48 17.00 -8.87
C PRO A 593 -6.38 18.04 -10.01
N GLU A 594 -7.38 18.09 -10.89
CA GLU A 594 -7.37 18.97 -12.07
C GLU A 594 -7.46 20.44 -11.64
N VAL A 595 -6.63 21.30 -12.25
CA VAL A 595 -6.59 22.75 -11.94
C VAL A 595 -7.94 23.46 -12.14
N ARG A 596 -8.81 22.93 -13.01
CA ARG A 596 -10.18 23.42 -13.21
C ARG A 596 -11.10 23.24 -12.01
N LEU A 597 -10.74 22.36 -11.07
CA LEU A 597 -11.50 22.05 -9.85
C LEU A 597 -10.86 22.68 -8.60
N SER A 598 -9.60 23.09 -8.69
CA SER A 598 -8.85 23.69 -7.59
C SER A 598 -9.32 25.11 -7.28
N PHE A 599 -9.24 25.47 -5.99
CA PHE A 599 -9.50 26.80 -5.49
C PHE A 599 -8.27 27.38 -4.80
N ASP A 600 -7.93 28.62 -5.16
CA ASP A 600 -6.99 29.47 -4.45
C ASP A 600 -7.77 30.45 -3.56
N VAL A 601 -7.30 30.64 -2.33
CA VAL A 601 -7.81 31.71 -1.46
C VAL A 601 -6.98 32.96 -1.74
N THR A 602 -7.63 33.98 -2.31
CA THR A 602 -6.95 35.25 -2.61
C THR A 602 -6.63 36.02 -1.32
N SER A 603 -5.76 37.03 -1.42
CA SER A 603 -5.38 37.86 -0.25
C SER A 603 -6.56 38.65 0.37
N GLY A 604 -7.60 38.95 -0.41
CA GLY A 604 -8.85 39.54 0.08
C GLY A 604 -9.89 38.51 0.54
N GLY A 605 -9.56 37.22 0.49
CA GLY A 605 -10.40 36.12 0.98
C GLY A 605 -11.49 35.68 0.01
N SER A 606 -11.39 35.97 -1.29
CA SER A 606 -12.24 35.33 -2.29
C SER A 606 -11.75 33.91 -2.59
N LEU A 607 -12.68 33.02 -2.92
CA LEU A 607 -12.36 31.70 -3.46
C LEU A 607 -12.26 31.80 -4.98
N GLN A 608 -11.05 31.69 -5.51
CA GLN A 608 -10.75 31.83 -6.93
C GLN A 608 -10.51 30.46 -7.55
N ASN A 609 -11.11 30.18 -8.70
CA ASN A 609 -10.79 28.99 -9.49
C ASN A 609 -9.39 29.12 -10.09
N SER A 610 -8.53 28.12 -9.86
CA SER A 610 -7.12 28.17 -10.25
C SER A 610 -6.90 28.17 -11.77
N GLU A 611 -7.82 27.61 -12.57
CA GLU A 611 -7.72 27.59 -14.03
C GLU A 611 -8.15 28.91 -14.66
N THR A 612 -9.34 29.41 -14.31
CA THR A 612 -9.93 30.54 -15.02
C THR A 612 -9.70 31.90 -14.35
N GLY A 613 -9.25 31.91 -13.09
CA GLY A 613 -9.08 33.13 -12.30
C GLY A 613 -10.39 33.79 -11.86
N ARG A 614 -11.55 33.15 -12.08
CA ARG A 614 -12.86 33.67 -11.62
C ARG A 614 -13.09 33.35 -10.16
N CYS A 615 -13.77 34.24 -9.46
CA CYS A 615 -14.08 34.07 -8.06
C CYS A 615 -15.50 33.60 -7.84
N VAL A 616 -15.73 32.90 -6.73
CA VAL A 616 -17.07 32.52 -6.28
C VAL A 616 -17.80 33.76 -5.79
N HIS A 617 -19.03 33.96 -6.26
CA HIS A 617 -19.93 35.04 -5.87
C HIS A 617 -21.26 34.45 -5.37
N PRO A 618 -21.94 35.08 -4.40
CA PRO A 618 -23.38 34.91 -4.30
C PRO A 618 -24.03 35.37 -5.61
N GLU A 619 -25.00 34.63 -6.14
CA GLU A 619 -25.74 35.01 -7.34
C GLU A 619 -26.37 36.41 -7.16
N GLY A 620 -26.11 37.31 -8.12
CA GLY A 620 -26.49 38.73 -8.03
C GLY A 620 -25.53 39.61 -7.20
N GLY A 621 -24.50 39.03 -6.58
CA GLY A 621 -23.39 39.75 -5.98
C GLY A 621 -23.73 40.52 -4.69
N SER A 622 -24.79 40.15 -3.98
CA SER A 622 -25.23 40.87 -2.77
C SER A 622 -24.28 40.66 -1.59
N ALA A 623 -23.97 41.72 -0.84
CA ALA A 623 -23.25 41.65 0.44
C ALA A 623 -24.08 40.99 1.56
N THR A 624 -25.41 40.96 1.40
CA THR A 624 -26.35 40.32 2.33
C THR A 624 -27.28 39.41 1.53
N PRO A 625 -26.77 38.29 0.99
CA PRO A 625 -27.55 37.39 0.15
C PRO A 625 -28.71 36.79 0.95
N ALA A 626 -29.82 36.51 0.26
CA ALA A 626 -30.98 35.85 0.86
C ALA A 626 -30.66 34.37 1.19
N GLU A 627 -31.46 33.75 2.05
CA GLU A 627 -31.39 32.29 2.24
C GLU A 627 -31.56 31.54 0.93
N GLY A 628 -30.74 30.51 0.72
CA GLY A 628 -30.79 29.68 -0.48
C GLY A 628 -30.27 30.37 -1.75
N THR A 629 -29.55 31.49 -1.63
CA THR A 629 -28.94 32.16 -2.79
C THR A 629 -27.86 31.25 -3.38
N ASN A 630 -27.91 30.98 -4.70
CA ASN A 630 -26.93 30.14 -5.37
C ASN A 630 -25.53 30.78 -5.34
N LEU A 631 -24.51 29.93 -5.50
CA LEU A 631 -23.13 30.35 -5.71
C LEU A 631 -22.77 30.18 -7.17
N ILE A 632 -22.12 31.18 -7.75
CA ILE A 632 -21.67 31.20 -9.14
C ILE A 632 -20.21 31.60 -9.25
N PHE A 633 -19.55 31.24 -10.34
CA PHE A 633 -18.28 31.85 -10.73
C PHE A 633 -18.54 33.16 -11.47
N HIS A 634 -17.78 34.20 -11.15
CA HIS A 634 -17.86 35.49 -11.82
C HIS A 634 -16.53 36.25 -11.75
N ASP A 635 -16.30 37.13 -12.73
CA ASP A 635 -15.20 38.08 -12.72
C ASP A 635 -15.35 39.08 -11.56
N GLY A 636 -14.21 39.55 -11.04
CA GLY A 636 -14.15 40.40 -9.85
C GLY A 636 -13.89 39.56 -8.59
N CYS A 637 -12.88 39.96 -7.83
CA CYS A 637 -12.43 39.29 -6.62
C CYS A 637 -12.12 40.35 -5.56
N ASP A 638 -11.95 39.93 -4.30
CA ASP A 638 -11.44 40.76 -3.20
C ASP A 638 -12.30 41.96 -2.81
N GLU A 639 -13.54 42.04 -3.29
CA GLU A 639 -14.54 42.93 -2.70
C GLU A 639 -15.09 42.29 -1.41
N GLU A 640 -15.35 43.07 -0.36
CA GLU A 640 -15.81 42.54 0.94
C GLU A 640 -17.10 41.71 0.84
N ARG A 641 -17.96 42.00 -0.15
CA ARG A 641 -19.19 41.26 -0.46
C ARG A 641 -18.96 39.90 -1.15
N LEU A 642 -17.71 39.55 -1.43
CA LEU A 642 -17.26 38.35 -2.15
C LEU A 642 -16.27 37.53 -1.32
N ARG A 643 -16.09 37.93 -0.06
CA ARG A 643 -15.13 37.32 0.85
C ARG A 643 -15.75 36.13 1.55
N PHE A 644 -14.98 35.05 1.63
CA PHE A 644 -15.27 33.85 2.37
C PHE A 644 -14.14 33.56 3.35
N ASN A 645 -14.50 33.18 4.57
CA ASN A 645 -13.58 32.72 5.58
C ASN A 645 -13.70 31.20 5.69
N LEU A 646 -12.57 30.51 5.72
CA LEU A 646 -12.50 29.09 6.05
C LEU A 646 -12.38 28.96 7.56
N VAL A 647 -13.52 28.83 8.23
CA VAL A 647 -13.61 28.84 9.69
C VAL A 647 -13.59 27.41 10.20
N LEU A 648 -12.77 27.10 11.20
CA LEU A 648 -12.88 25.83 11.93
C LEU A 648 -14.26 25.76 12.60
N GLN A 649 -14.96 24.65 12.43
CA GLN A 649 -16.24 24.43 13.10
C GLN A 649 -16.06 24.04 14.56
#